data_AF-A0A2R6L4V3-F1
#
_entry.id   AF-A0A2R6L4V3-F1
#
_cell.length_a   1.000
_cell.length_b   1.000
_cell.length_c   1.000
_cell.angle_alpha   90.00
_cell.angle_beta   90.00
_cell.angle_gamma   90.00
#
_symmetry.space_group_name_H-M   'P 1'
#
loop_
_entity.id
_entity.type
_entity.pdbx_description
1 polymer ?
#
loop_
_entity_poly.entity_id
_entity_poly.type
_entity_poly.pdbx_seq_one_letter_code
_entity_poly.pdbx_strand_id
1 'polypeptide(L)'
;MDVDADVRALVEDTDLPRRLKDDVYETVEERDGLTLEEVDEIARAVESRYVDTRVDPLDPVGTVSAQSIGEPGTQMSVPADERVVVRRDGETDVTEIGSLVDGLAAVRETREVDGHEVATAPDDVEVLSLRSDERVEWKPLREVSRHDAPDELLRFELESGRNVRATKAHSFVTRRNNEVVPVAGDDLTEGDWLPVVRSFDGEGPDTVDLREYLPGEDYWFTSTLTDGGATADQPAGDDQIRNKRDALEAGELDEQTVYPVQGTTGLPEQFPLDEETGFFLGAVLAEGNVTDYYVSVSNVDGVFQEHVRSFADRFGLSVDEYDNESGFATGHDIRFNGKVLADFVEAACYRDDDKVVPGFAFGAPRSFVRGVLSGYFSGDGNVSENAVRASSTSRRLAEGVAFLLGRFDVSATLGDRDGSTTLRVPTKYVPAFADRIGMVGGRGDELADAATTVDAEGPDATDQIPNFGDALRTAASDAGIPSRQVNAAHDRQRVGRNRLSALVSDMDDALDERTEAVDALERAVDGDVVWDRIESIETVEPDDEYVYDFSVSGLETFTTAQGVVTHNTMNTFHYAGVAEIDVTQGLPRLIELVDARKEPDTPTMEVHLEDEYATDRERAHEVVWQIESTKILQLGDVSTNVADMLVQVDLNEETLRERWPTADSVEAVVEEVAETVESKLGVEVDIPARTVIQFGPEEPSYRELLQLVEELREIVFKGIEEIGRVVIRKEETDQGEEFVLYTEGSDLGEVLDLAGVDASRTDCNNIHEIYRNLGVEAAREAIINETMHTLEEQGLDEVNIRHLMLVADIMTNRGTIESIGRHGISGNKESVLARAAFEVTVNHLLDAAIHGEVDALNGVTENVIVGKPIKLGTGDVDLRMNARDAD
;
A
#
# COMPACT_ATOMS: atom_id res chain seq x y z
N MET A 1 13.16 43.11 47.81
CA MET A 1 12.53 42.76 49.09
C MET A 1 13.55 43.00 50.20
N ASP A 2 13.19 43.83 51.17
CA ASP A 2 14.00 44.10 52.38
C ASP A 2 13.61 43.06 53.44
N VAL A 3 13.91 41.79 53.15
CA VAL A 3 13.72 40.68 54.10
C VAL A 3 14.80 40.77 55.17
N ASP A 4 14.43 40.59 56.44
CA ASP A 4 15.37 40.54 57.54
C ASP A 4 16.50 39.53 57.27
N ALA A 5 17.73 39.90 57.60
CA ALA A 5 18.92 39.10 57.26
C ALA A 5 18.89 37.70 57.90
N ASP A 6 18.24 37.57 59.07
CA ASP A 6 18.12 36.29 59.78
C ASP A 6 17.07 35.39 59.10
N VAL A 7 15.99 35.97 58.58
CA VAL A 7 14.97 35.24 57.78
C VAL A 7 15.57 34.77 56.45
N ARG A 8 16.35 35.62 55.76
CA ARG A 8 17.04 35.23 54.53
C ARG A 8 18.00 34.07 54.75
N ALA A 9 18.73 34.06 55.87
CA ALA A 9 19.66 32.98 56.18
C ALA A 9 18.93 31.63 56.31
N LEU A 10 17.75 31.60 56.95
CA LEU A 10 16.97 30.37 57.15
C LEU A 10 16.39 29.82 55.84
N VAL A 11 15.85 30.69 54.97
CA VAL A 11 15.28 30.25 53.68
C VAL A 11 16.38 29.84 52.70
N GLU A 12 17.52 30.52 52.69
CA GLU A 12 18.63 30.14 51.81
C GLU A 12 19.32 28.83 52.20
N ASP A 13 19.23 28.41 53.47
CA ASP A 13 19.75 27.12 53.96
C ASP A 13 18.95 25.91 53.44
N THR A 14 17.79 26.15 52.80
CA THR A 14 16.99 25.10 52.15
C THR A 14 17.43 24.86 50.70
N ASP A 15 17.21 23.64 50.21
CA ASP A 15 17.43 23.19 48.82
C ASP A 15 16.27 23.59 47.87
N LEU A 16 15.45 24.58 48.26
CA LEU A 16 14.34 25.06 47.45
C LEU A 16 14.80 25.81 46.18
N PRO A 17 14.11 25.66 45.04
CA PRO A 17 14.28 26.51 43.87
C PRO A 17 14.05 27.98 44.20
N ARG A 18 14.76 28.89 43.50
CA ARG A 18 14.67 30.35 43.73
C ARG A 18 13.24 30.87 43.77
N ARG A 19 12.38 30.42 42.86
CA ARG A 19 10.98 30.82 42.81
C ARG A 19 10.23 30.45 44.10
N LEU A 20 10.41 29.24 44.62
CA LEU A 20 9.76 28.82 45.87
C LEU A 20 10.36 29.56 47.08
N LYS A 21 11.65 29.87 47.05
CA LYS A 21 12.28 30.76 48.05
C LYS A 21 11.63 32.15 48.03
N ASP A 22 11.40 32.71 46.84
CA ASP A 22 10.70 33.99 46.66
C ASP A 22 9.25 33.94 47.19
N ASP A 23 8.51 32.87 46.92
CA ASP A 23 7.14 32.67 47.44
C ASP A 23 7.11 32.55 48.97
N VAL A 24 8.12 31.90 49.56
CA VAL A 24 8.28 31.81 51.03
C VAL A 24 8.59 33.20 51.62
N TYR A 25 9.45 34.00 50.97
CA TYR A 25 9.72 35.38 51.40
C TYR A 25 8.44 36.23 51.38
N GLU A 26 7.67 36.18 50.30
CA GLU A 26 6.41 36.92 50.17
C GLU A 26 5.40 36.49 51.25
N THR A 27 5.25 35.19 51.49
CA THR A 27 4.33 34.66 52.51
C THR A 27 4.71 35.07 53.93
N VAL A 28 6.02 35.12 54.24
CA VAL A 28 6.51 35.56 55.55
C VAL A 28 6.33 37.07 55.72
N GLU A 29 6.55 37.88 54.68
CA GLU A 29 6.29 39.33 54.70
C GLU A 29 4.78 39.64 54.86
N GLU A 30 3.89 38.88 54.23
CA GLU A 30 2.43 39.06 54.35
C GLU A 30 1.88 38.71 55.75
N ARG A 31 2.58 37.84 56.49
CA ARG A 31 2.18 37.39 57.82
C ARG A 31 2.97 38.14 58.90
N ASP A 32 2.49 39.32 59.25
CA ASP A 32 3.03 40.12 60.36
C ASP A 32 3.13 39.32 61.68
N GLY A 33 4.30 39.35 62.33
CA GLY A 33 4.50 38.86 63.69
C GLY A 33 4.99 37.42 63.85
N LEU A 34 5.48 36.78 62.79
CA LEU A 34 6.14 35.47 62.86
C LEU A 34 7.48 35.53 63.60
N THR A 35 7.74 34.54 64.44
CA THR A 35 9.04 34.33 65.08
C THR A 35 10.02 33.62 64.14
N LEU A 36 11.33 33.75 64.38
CA LEU A 36 12.35 33.04 63.58
C LEU A 36 12.20 31.52 63.64
N GLU A 37 11.71 30.95 64.75
CA GLU A 37 11.40 29.51 64.86
C GLU A 37 10.23 29.12 63.94
N GLU A 38 9.17 29.94 63.87
CA GLU A 38 8.04 29.68 62.98
C GLU A 38 8.43 29.82 61.50
N VAL A 39 9.36 30.74 61.17
CA VAL A 39 9.90 30.89 59.81
C VAL A 39 10.75 29.68 59.42
N ASP A 40 11.60 29.17 60.31
CA ASP A 40 12.39 27.94 60.10
C ASP A 40 11.45 26.73 59.91
N GLU A 41 10.39 26.62 60.72
CA GLU A 41 9.37 25.57 60.56
C GLU A 41 8.65 25.67 59.21
N ILE A 42 8.28 26.87 58.76
CA ILE A 42 7.65 27.06 57.44
C ILE A 42 8.61 26.68 56.32
N ALA A 43 9.86 27.17 56.34
CA ALA A 43 10.85 26.89 55.31
C ALA A 43 11.15 25.40 55.20
N ARG A 44 11.39 24.72 56.33
CA ARG A 44 11.61 23.26 56.35
C ARG A 44 10.38 22.47 55.99
N ALA A 45 9.18 22.93 56.34
CA ALA A 45 7.94 22.27 55.93
C ALA A 45 7.75 22.38 54.41
N VAL A 46 8.02 23.55 53.82
CA VAL A 46 7.94 23.77 52.37
C VAL A 46 9.00 22.93 51.65
N GLU A 47 10.22 22.87 52.16
CA GLU A 47 11.30 22.01 51.64
C GLU A 47 10.92 20.53 51.71
N SER A 48 10.48 20.05 52.87
CA SER A 48 10.01 18.66 53.03
C SER A 48 8.88 18.35 52.05
N ARG A 49 7.93 19.29 51.88
CA ARG A 49 6.84 19.12 50.92
C ARG A 49 7.34 19.09 49.49
N TYR A 50 8.19 20.02 49.11
CA TYR A 50 8.80 20.09 47.79
C TYR A 50 9.50 18.78 47.46
N VAL A 51 10.30 18.23 48.38
CA VAL A 51 10.98 16.93 48.21
C VAL A 51 9.99 15.79 48.12
N ASP A 52 8.95 15.75 48.96
CA ASP A 52 7.92 14.69 48.97
C ASP A 52 6.99 14.71 47.74
N THR A 53 6.90 15.85 47.03
CA THR A 53 6.10 16.02 45.81
C THR A 53 6.93 15.85 44.53
N ARG A 54 8.25 15.61 44.64
CA ARG A 54 9.07 15.32 43.47
C ARG A 54 8.65 13.97 42.89
N VAL A 55 8.43 13.95 41.59
CA VAL A 55 8.38 12.73 40.80
C VAL A 55 9.78 12.50 40.24
N ASP A 56 10.13 11.22 40.03
CA ASP A 56 11.42 10.89 39.43
C ASP A 56 11.56 11.57 38.05
N PRO A 57 12.76 12.09 37.71
CA PRO A 57 12.99 12.68 36.40
C PRO A 57 12.63 11.68 35.28
N LEU A 58 12.02 12.17 34.20
CA LEU A 58 11.61 11.36 33.03
C LEU A 58 10.43 10.41 33.28
N ASP A 59 9.82 10.42 34.47
CA ASP A 59 8.56 9.71 34.70
C ASP A 59 7.43 10.45 33.97
N PRO A 60 6.51 9.73 33.27
CA PRO A 60 5.56 10.33 32.35
C PRO A 60 4.43 11.06 33.09
N VAL A 61 4.74 12.25 33.62
CA VAL A 61 3.76 13.19 34.15
C VAL A 61 3.09 13.91 32.97
N GLY A 62 2.25 13.19 32.23
CA GLY A 62 1.52 13.71 31.07
C GLY A 62 1.86 13.09 29.71
N THR A 63 2.80 12.13 29.65
CA THR A 63 3.24 11.49 28.39
C THR A 63 3.02 9.99 28.42
N VAL A 64 1.77 9.55 28.30
CA VAL A 64 1.47 8.15 27.99
C VAL A 64 1.40 7.92 26.46
N SER A 65 1.53 8.98 25.66
CA SER A 65 1.29 8.97 24.21
C SER A 65 2.39 8.27 23.39
N ALA A 66 3.66 8.38 23.79
CA ALA A 66 4.78 7.86 22.98
C ALA A 66 4.97 6.34 23.11
N GLN A 67 4.50 5.72 24.21
CA GLN A 67 4.67 4.27 24.43
C GLN A 67 3.76 3.41 23.55
N SER A 68 2.73 4.00 22.93
CA SER A 68 1.84 3.31 21.98
C SER A 68 2.30 3.43 20.52
N ILE A 69 3.43 4.11 20.26
CA ILE A 69 3.96 4.36 18.90
C ILE A 69 5.02 3.30 18.50
N GLY A 70 5.42 2.42 19.42
CA GLY A 70 6.55 1.49 19.26
C GLY A 70 6.23 0.00 19.34
N GLU A 71 5.10 -0.46 18.80
CA GLU A 71 4.96 -1.90 18.52
C GLU A 71 5.51 -2.21 17.11
N PRO A 72 6.29 -3.30 16.95
CA PRO A 72 6.76 -3.72 15.63
C PRO A 72 5.53 -4.05 14.77
N GLY A 73 5.34 -3.33 13.67
CA GLY A 73 4.37 -3.72 12.65
C GLY A 73 4.83 -5.01 11.99
N THR A 74 4.45 -6.15 12.55
CA THR A 74 4.67 -7.46 11.91
C THR A 74 3.44 -7.88 11.11
N GLN A 75 3.66 -8.14 9.82
CA GLN A 75 2.98 -9.15 8.98
C GLN A 75 1.57 -8.86 8.44
N MET A 76 1.50 -8.34 7.22
CA MET A 76 0.25 -8.05 6.53
C MET A 76 0.26 -8.68 5.13
N SER A 77 -0.48 -9.76 4.89
CA SER A 77 -0.51 -10.42 3.57
C SER A 77 -1.77 -11.27 3.36
N VAL A 78 -1.99 -11.70 2.12
CA VAL A 78 -3.10 -12.59 1.69
C VAL A 78 -2.56 -13.97 1.25
N PRO A 79 -3.38 -15.04 1.28
CA PRO A 79 -2.94 -16.37 0.85
C PRO A 79 -2.73 -16.47 -0.68
N ALA A 80 -1.96 -17.47 -1.12
CA ALA A 80 -1.55 -17.65 -2.52
C ALA A 80 -2.72 -17.71 -3.52
N ASP A 81 -3.79 -18.39 -3.12
CA ASP A 81 -4.99 -18.66 -3.92
C ASP A 81 -5.97 -17.47 -3.96
N GLU A 82 -5.69 -16.38 -3.23
CA GLU A 82 -6.48 -15.16 -3.31
C GLU A 82 -6.34 -14.57 -4.71
N ARG A 83 -7.50 -14.33 -5.36
CA ARG A 83 -7.53 -13.85 -6.73
C ARG A 83 -7.58 -12.34 -6.74
N VAL A 84 -6.80 -11.73 -7.61
CA VAL A 84 -6.64 -10.27 -7.74
C VAL A 84 -6.91 -9.83 -9.18
N VAL A 85 -7.42 -8.61 -9.30
CA VAL A 85 -7.67 -7.97 -10.60
C VAL A 85 -6.44 -7.17 -10.99
N VAL A 86 -5.84 -7.51 -12.12
CA VAL A 86 -4.61 -6.88 -12.63
C VAL A 86 -4.81 -6.39 -14.05
N ARG A 87 -4.10 -5.34 -14.43
CA ARG A 87 -4.04 -4.84 -15.81
C ARG A 87 -2.59 -4.87 -16.28
N ARG A 88 -2.33 -5.46 -17.44
CA ARG A 88 -0.99 -5.54 -18.06
C ARG A 88 -1.09 -5.09 -19.49
N ASP A 89 -0.24 -4.15 -19.91
CA ASP A 89 -0.28 -3.60 -21.28
C ASP A 89 -1.68 -3.12 -21.74
N GLY A 90 -2.50 -2.63 -20.80
CA GLY A 90 -3.88 -2.19 -21.06
C GLY A 90 -4.93 -3.30 -21.05
N GLU A 91 -4.53 -4.56 -20.93
CA GLU A 91 -5.43 -5.72 -20.85
C GLU A 91 -5.68 -6.10 -19.40
N THR A 92 -6.96 -6.18 -19.01
CA THR A 92 -7.36 -6.57 -17.65
C THR A 92 -7.60 -8.07 -17.57
N ASP A 93 -7.06 -8.70 -16.53
CA ASP A 93 -7.23 -10.11 -16.22
C ASP A 93 -7.40 -10.34 -14.71
N VAL A 94 -7.81 -11.55 -14.33
CA VAL A 94 -7.88 -12.02 -12.95
C VAL A 94 -6.91 -13.19 -12.78
N THR A 95 -6.02 -13.08 -11.80
CA THR A 95 -5.00 -14.08 -11.51
C THR A 95 -4.90 -14.37 -10.02
N GLU A 96 -4.32 -15.51 -9.65
CA GLU A 96 -3.99 -15.82 -8.26
C GLU A 96 -2.73 -15.03 -7.87
N ILE A 97 -2.77 -14.37 -6.71
CA ILE A 97 -1.68 -13.48 -6.29
C ILE A 97 -0.36 -14.25 -6.15
N GLY A 98 -0.38 -15.46 -5.58
CA GLY A 98 0.82 -16.27 -5.41
C GLY A 98 1.49 -16.60 -6.74
N SER A 99 0.72 -17.05 -7.73
CA SER A 99 1.22 -17.36 -9.08
C SER A 99 1.85 -16.14 -9.76
N LEU A 100 1.28 -14.95 -9.55
CA LEU A 100 1.82 -13.70 -10.09
C LEU A 100 3.13 -13.30 -9.40
N VAL A 101 3.14 -13.27 -8.07
CA VAL A 101 4.32 -12.86 -7.29
C VAL A 101 5.48 -13.84 -7.52
N ASP A 102 5.23 -15.14 -7.44
CA ASP A 102 6.24 -16.17 -7.68
C ASP A 102 6.81 -16.11 -9.10
N GLY A 103 5.94 -15.86 -10.09
CA GLY A 103 6.35 -15.68 -11.48
C GLY A 103 7.28 -14.49 -11.67
N LEU A 104 7.01 -13.36 -11.01
CA LEU A 104 7.86 -12.17 -11.05
C LEU A 104 9.17 -12.38 -10.28
N ALA A 105 9.10 -12.96 -9.07
CA ALA A 105 10.27 -13.28 -8.26
C ALA A 105 11.23 -14.26 -8.95
N ALA A 106 10.72 -15.15 -9.81
CA ALA A 106 11.54 -16.10 -10.56
C ALA A 106 12.35 -15.47 -11.70
N VAL A 107 11.90 -14.34 -12.25
CA VAL A 107 12.49 -13.72 -13.46
C VAL A 107 13.16 -12.37 -13.18
N ARG A 108 12.88 -11.76 -12.02
CA ARG A 108 13.45 -10.47 -11.59
C ARG A 108 14.38 -10.64 -10.41
N GLU A 109 15.25 -9.66 -10.21
CA GLU A 109 16.11 -9.61 -9.03
C GLU A 109 15.26 -9.41 -7.78
N THR A 110 15.51 -10.22 -6.76
CA THR A 110 14.81 -10.15 -5.47
C THR A 110 15.74 -9.66 -4.38
N ARG A 111 15.19 -8.92 -3.42
CA ARG A 111 15.87 -8.46 -2.21
C ARG A 111 15.14 -8.97 -0.97
N GLU A 112 15.87 -9.22 0.09
CA GLU A 112 15.29 -9.60 1.39
C GLU A 112 15.15 -8.36 2.28
N VAL A 113 13.93 -8.05 2.71
CA VAL A 113 13.63 -6.89 3.58
C VAL A 113 12.75 -7.39 4.73
N ASP A 114 13.20 -7.29 5.97
CA ASP A 114 12.46 -7.72 7.17
C ASP A 114 11.92 -9.17 7.14
N GLY A 115 12.62 -10.07 6.43
CA GLY A 115 12.17 -11.46 6.24
C GLY A 115 11.17 -11.67 5.10
N HIS A 116 10.96 -10.65 4.28
CA HIS A 116 10.19 -10.71 3.04
C HIS A 116 11.11 -10.81 1.84
N GLU A 117 10.75 -11.66 0.88
CA GLU A 117 11.35 -11.64 -0.44
C GLU A 117 10.56 -10.67 -1.32
N VAL A 118 11.21 -9.60 -1.77
CA VAL A 118 10.61 -8.49 -2.51
C VAL A 118 11.19 -8.42 -3.91
N ALA A 119 10.34 -8.22 -4.92
CA ALA A 119 10.73 -8.02 -6.31
C ALA A 119 10.05 -6.77 -6.90
N THR A 120 10.77 -6.00 -7.71
CA THR A 120 10.19 -4.85 -8.41
C THR A 120 9.23 -5.31 -9.50
N ALA A 121 8.02 -4.75 -9.52
CA ALA A 121 7.03 -5.05 -10.54
C ALA A 121 7.35 -4.36 -11.89
N PRO A 122 6.86 -4.89 -13.03
CA PRO A 122 6.96 -4.21 -14.32
C PRO A 122 6.14 -2.91 -14.36
N ASP A 123 6.63 -1.90 -15.08
CA ASP A 123 5.96 -0.59 -15.22
C ASP A 123 4.57 -0.69 -15.89
N ASP A 124 4.34 -1.74 -16.67
CA ASP A 124 3.10 -2.03 -17.40
C ASP A 124 2.05 -2.77 -16.55
N VAL A 125 2.37 -3.17 -15.31
CA VAL A 125 1.44 -3.87 -14.42
C VAL A 125 0.75 -2.87 -13.50
N GLU A 126 -0.57 -2.88 -13.53
CA GLU A 126 -1.43 -2.05 -12.69
C GLU A 126 -2.44 -2.89 -11.90
N VAL A 127 -2.90 -2.36 -10.78
CA VAL A 127 -3.97 -2.93 -9.96
C VAL A 127 -5.07 -1.91 -9.70
N LEU A 128 -6.29 -2.38 -9.47
CA LEU A 128 -7.41 -1.51 -9.13
C LEU A 128 -7.34 -1.14 -7.65
N SER A 129 -7.22 0.16 -7.36
CA SER A 129 -6.97 0.69 -6.01
C SER A 129 -8.01 1.72 -5.59
N LEU A 130 -8.26 1.80 -4.29
CA LEU A 130 -9.10 2.82 -3.66
C LEU A 130 -8.32 4.09 -3.36
N ARG A 131 -8.97 5.23 -3.54
CA ARG A 131 -8.49 6.56 -3.19
C ARG A 131 -9.17 7.10 -1.92
N SER A 132 -8.59 8.15 -1.36
CA SER A 132 -9.12 8.80 -0.14
C SER A 132 -10.48 9.48 -0.33
N ASP A 133 -10.88 9.75 -1.57
CA ASP A 133 -12.19 10.29 -1.94
C ASP A 133 -13.23 9.20 -2.25
N GLU A 134 -12.99 7.96 -1.83
CA GLU A 134 -13.86 6.78 -2.04
C GLU A 134 -14.03 6.37 -3.52
N ARG A 135 -13.22 6.94 -4.44
CA ARG A 135 -13.17 6.54 -5.86
C ARG A 135 -12.14 5.45 -6.11
N VAL A 136 -12.33 4.67 -7.17
CA VAL A 136 -11.36 3.65 -7.58
C VAL A 136 -10.61 4.07 -8.83
N GLU A 137 -9.33 3.74 -8.91
CA GLU A 137 -8.49 4.00 -10.07
C GLU A 137 -7.47 2.88 -10.28
N TRP A 138 -7.04 2.71 -11.53
CA TRP A 138 -5.93 1.83 -11.84
C TRP A 138 -4.62 2.51 -11.44
N LYS A 139 -3.76 1.79 -10.73
CA LYS A 139 -2.47 2.29 -10.25
C LYS A 139 -1.34 1.33 -10.59
N PRO A 140 -0.14 1.85 -10.92
CA PRO A 140 1.01 1.01 -11.18
C PRO A 140 1.40 0.23 -9.93
N LEU A 141 1.63 -1.07 -10.13
CA LEU A 141 2.22 -1.95 -9.14
C LEU A 141 3.72 -1.64 -9.05
N ARG A 142 4.23 -1.35 -7.85
CA ARG A 142 5.63 -0.96 -7.64
C ARG A 142 6.49 -2.17 -7.29
N GLU A 143 6.04 -2.92 -6.31
CA GLU A 143 6.73 -4.11 -5.82
C GLU A 143 5.72 -5.21 -5.51
N VAL A 144 6.23 -6.43 -5.50
CA VAL A 144 5.53 -7.62 -5.02
C VAL A 144 6.37 -8.26 -3.93
N SER A 145 5.72 -8.80 -2.90
CA SER A 145 6.43 -9.47 -1.81
C SER A 145 5.79 -10.78 -1.42
N ARG A 146 6.61 -11.70 -0.88
CA ARG A 146 6.17 -12.93 -0.24
C ARG A 146 6.95 -13.19 1.05
N HIS A 147 6.31 -13.84 2.03
CA HIS A 147 6.95 -14.26 3.28
C HIS A 147 6.25 -15.49 3.86
N ASP A 148 6.89 -16.16 4.83
CA ASP A 148 6.37 -17.39 5.45
C ASP A 148 4.97 -17.18 6.03
N ALA A 149 4.04 -18.07 5.69
CA ALA A 149 2.68 -18.05 6.18
C ALA A 149 2.65 -18.26 7.71
N PRO A 150 1.84 -17.47 8.46
CA PRO A 150 1.65 -17.70 9.89
C PRO A 150 0.84 -18.98 10.16
N ASP A 151 0.79 -19.45 11.41
CA ASP A 151 0.00 -20.64 11.77
C ASP A 151 -1.52 -20.47 11.50
N GLU A 152 -2.01 -19.24 11.49
CA GLU A 152 -3.44 -18.90 11.41
C GLU A 152 -3.68 -17.63 10.58
N LEU A 153 -4.69 -17.67 9.71
CA LEU A 153 -5.24 -16.54 8.97
C LEU A 153 -6.63 -16.17 9.50
N LEU A 154 -7.06 -14.92 9.28
CA LEU A 154 -8.43 -14.48 9.47
C LEU A 154 -9.20 -14.56 8.15
N ARG A 155 -10.40 -15.12 8.20
CA ARG A 155 -11.39 -15.13 7.13
C ARG A 155 -12.53 -14.21 7.52
N PHE A 156 -12.74 -13.16 6.75
CA PHE A 156 -13.85 -12.22 6.89
C PHE A 156 -14.97 -12.62 5.94
N GLU A 157 -16.18 -12.82 6.45
CA GLU A 157 -17.39 -13.00 5.64
C GLU A 157 -18.25 -11.75 5.76
N LEU A 158 -18.67 -11.19 4.63
CA LEU A 158 -19.41 -9.93 4.58
C LEU A 158 -20.90 -10.17 4.37
N GLU A 159 -21.76 -9.23 4.79
CA GLU A 159 -23.22 -9.31 4.64
C GLU A 159 -23.67 -9.48 3.17
N SER A 160 -22.83 -9.10 2.19
CA SER A 160 -23.09 -9.39 0.78
C SER A 160 -22.76 -10.82 0.32
N GLY A 161 -22.23 -11.68 1.19
CA GLY A 161 -21.78 -13.04 0.87
C GLY A 161 -20.39 -13.14 0.24
N ARG A 162 -19.69 -12.01 0.12
CA ARG A 162 -18.27 -11.94 -0.24
C ARG A 162 -17.40 -12.33 0.95
N ASN A 163 -16.20 -12.78 0.67
CA ASN A 163 -15.21 -13.02 1.72
C ASN A 163 -13.80 -12.63 1.27
N VAL A 164 -12.92 -12.48 2.26
CA VAL A 164 -11.49 -12.26 2.06
C VAL A 164 -10.72 -12.95 3.19
N ARG A 165 -9.54 -13.50 2.89
CA ARG A 165 -8.63 -14.08 3.87
C ARG A 165 -7.35 -13.25 3.95
N ALA A 166 -6.85 -13.03 5.14
CA ALA A 166 -5.60 -12.31 5.35
C ALA A 166 -4.92 -12.71 6.65
N THR A 167 -3.65 -12.36 6.81
CA THR A 167 -2.96 -12.49 8.10
C THR A 167 -3.64 -11.61 9.15
N LYS A 168 -3.52 -12.00 10.43
CA LYS A 168 -4.08 -11.27 11.58
C LYS A 168 -3.70 -9.79 11.61
N ALA A 169 -2.44 -9.51 11.31
CA ALA A 169 -1.94 -8.17 11.27
C ALA A 169 -2.17 -7.46 9.92
N HIS A 170 -2.76 -8.10 8.89
CA HIS A 170 -3.06 -7.45 7.62
C HIS A 170 -3.97 -6.24 7.77
N SER A 171 -3.60 -5.13 7.15
CA SER A 171 -4.40 -3.92 7.16
C SER A 171 -5.50 -4.02 6.13
N PHE A 172 -6.65 -3.53 6.54
CA PHE A 172 -7.76 -3.20 5.69
C PHE A 172 -7.93 -1.69 5.72
N VAL A 173 -8.85 -1.19 4.92
CA VAL A 173 -9.34 0.18 5.03
C VAL A 173 -10.78 0.14 5.51
N THR A 174 -11.13 1.07 6.38
CA THR A 174 -12.51 1.27 6.85
C THR A 174 -12.87 2.75 6.80
N ARG A 175 -14.14 3.08 7.03
CA ARG A 175 -14.62 4.46 7.04
C ARG A 175 -14.78 4.96 8.46
N ARG A 176 -14.16 6.09 8.82
CA ARG A 176 -14.37 6.77 10.11
C ARG A 176 -14.50 8.27 9.88
N ASN A 177 -15.56 8.89 10.40
CA ASN A 177 -15.83 10.34 10.31
C ASN A 177 -15.76 10.95 8.88
N ASN A 178 -16.23 10.22 7.86
CA ASN A 178 -16.11 10.58 6.42
C ASN A 178 -14.72 10.48 5.79
N GLU A 179 -13.80 9.77 6.44
CA GLU A 179 -12.47 9.50 5.92
C GLU A 179 -12.25 8.00 5.78
N VAL A 180 -11.52 7.62 4.73
CA VAL A 180 -11.00 6.27 4.53
C VAL A 180 -9.73 6.15 5.36
N VAL A 181 -9.72 5.25 6.33
CA VAL A 181 -8.60 5.07 7.26
C VAL A 181 -8.15 3.61 7.29
N PRO A 182 -6.84 3.33 7.40
CA PRO A 182 -6.37 1.97 7.59
C PRO A 182 -6.78 1.41 8.96
N VAL A 183 -6.94 0.09 9.04
CA VAL A 183 -7.27 -0.66 10.27
C VAL A 183 -6.70 -2.06 10.18
N ALA A 184 -6.03 -2.53 11.24
CA ALA A 184 -5.50 -3.90 11.27
C ALA A 184 -6.63 -4.95 11.33
N GLY A 185 -6.39 -6.12 10.76
CA GLY A 185 -7.33 -7.25 10.76
C GLY A 185 -7.76 -7.66 12.16
N ASP A 186 -6.83 -7.68 13.11
CA ASP A 186 -7.09 -7.99 14.53
C ASP A 186 -7.93 -6.94 15.26
N ASP A 187 -7.99 -5.70 14.75
CA ASP A 187 -8.82 -4.62 15.30
C ASP A 187 -10.24 -4.62 14.72
N LEU A 188 -10.48 -5.38 13.64
CA LEU A 188 -11.80 -5.51 13.04
C LEU A 188 -12.67 -6.45 13.86
N THR A 189 -13.94 -6.05 14.00
CA THR A 189 -14.95 -6.82 14.69
C THR A 189 -16.20 -7.02 13.83
N GLU A 190 -17.03 -8.00 14.20
CA GLU A 190 -18.33 -8.19 13.56
C GLU A 190 -19.14 -6.88 13.59
N GLY A 191 -19.56 -6.44 12.42
CA GLY A 191 -20.31 -5.21 12.25
C GLY A 191 -19.52 -3.98 11.84
N ASP A 192 -18.19 -4.05 11.76
CA ASP A 192 -17.35 -3.07 11.07
C ASP A 192 -17.52 -3.16 9.54
N TRP A 193 -16.93 -2.23 8.79
CA TRP A 193 -17.19 -2.04 7.36
C TRP A 193 -15.91 -2.15 6.54
N LEU A 194 -15.97 -2.92 5.45
CA LEU A 194 -14.93 -3.03 4.44
C LEU A 194 -15.45 -2.50 3.08
N PRO A 195 -14.61 -1.84 2.27
CA PRO A 195 -15.01 -1.34 0.97
C PRO A 195 -15.02 -2.47 -0.05
N VAL A 196 -16.11 -2.50 -0.82
CA VAL A 196 -16.28 -3.37 -1.99
C VAL A 196 -16.51 -2.49 -3.20
N VAL A 197 -15.77 -2.71 -4.29
CA VAL A 197 -15.90 -1.94 -5.52
C VAL A 197 -17.33 -2.02 -6.06
N ARG A 198 -17.96 -0.85 -6.17
CA ARG A 198 -19.32 -0.63 -6.71
C ARG A 198 -19.28 -0.42 -8.21
N SER A 199 -18.31 0.36 -8.68
CA SER A 199 -18.18 0.79 -10.06
C SER A 199 -16.71 0.87 -10.42
N PHE A 200 -16.38 0.50 -11.65
CA PHE A 200 -15.04 0.66 -12.18
C PHE A 200 -15.07 0.76 -13.70
N ASP A 201 -14.11 1.51 -14.24
CA ASP A 201 -13.89 1.61 -15.66
C ASP A 201 -12.90 0.57 -16.17
N GLY A 202 -13.01 0.26 -17.46
CA GLY A 202 -12.28 -0.79 -18.15
C GLY A 202 -12.02 -0.25 -19.54
N GLU A 203 -10.75 -0.21 -19.88
CA GLU A 203 -10.17 0.48 -21.04
C GLU A 203 -9.48 -0.52 -21.98
N GLY A 204 -9.84 -1.80 -21.87
CA GLY A 204 -9.25 -2.87 -22.65
C GLY A 204 -9.63 -2.82 -24.14
N PRO A 205 -8.94 -3.61 -24.96
CA PRO A 205 -9.11 -3.61 -26.41
C PRO A 205 -10.52 -4.07 -26.83
N ASP A 206 -10.92 -3.71 -28.06
CA ASP A 206 -12.18 -4.16 -28.68
C ASP A 206 -12.06 -5.52 -29.38
N THR A 207 -10.88 -6.15 -29.31
CA THR A 207 -10.60 -7.51 -29.77
C THR A 207 -9.74 -8.25 -28.75
N VAL A 208 -9.73 -9.58 -28.81
CA VAL A 208 -8.78 -10.43 -28.09
C VAL A 208 -7.99 -11.29 -29.07
N ASP A 209 -6.70 -11.47 -28.82
CA ASP A 209 -5.84 -12.26 -29.70
C ASP A 209 -5.97 -13.76 -29.40
N LEU A 210 -6.46 -14.53 -30.37
CA LEU A 210 -6.64 -15.97 -30.18
C LEU A 210 -5.31 -16.74 -30.01
N ARG A 211 -4.16 -16.13 -30.33
CA ARG A 211 -2.83 -16.71 -30.09
C ARG A 211 -2.52 -16.91 -28.60
N GLU A 212 -3.15 -16.12 -27.73
CA GLU A 212 -2.98 -16.23 -26.26
C GLU A 212 -3.68 -17.47 -25.69
N TYR A 213 -4.69 -17.98 -26.39
CA TYR A 213 -5.53 -19.09 -25.95
C TYR A 213 -5.29 -20.38 -26.73
N LEU A 214 -4.77 -20.27 -27.95
CA LEU A 214 -4.62 -21.39 -28.88
C LEU A 214 -3.12 -21.61 -29.20
N PRO A 215 -2.53 -22.77 -28.84
CA PRO A 215 -1.11 -23.02 -29.03
C PRO A 215 -0.71 -23.05 -30.52
N GLY A 216 0.40 -22.38 -30.87
CA GLY A 216 0.89 -22.29 -32.26
C GLY A 216 1.21 -23.63 -32.92
N GLU A 217 1.44 -24.69 -32.12
CA GLU A 217 1.70 -26.05 -32.60
C GLU A 217 0.44 -26.76 -33.13
N ASP A 218 -0.76 -26.31 -32.75
CA ASP A 218 -2.04 -26.96 -33.11
C ASP A 218 -2.91 -26.15 -34.08
N TYR A 219 -2.54 -24.90 -34.36
CA TYR A 219 -3.32 -24.00 -35.21
C TYR A 219 -2.47 -23.24 -36.23
N TRP A 220 -3.10 -22.93 -37.35
CA TRP A 220 -2.55 -22.10 -38.42
C TRP A 220 -3.07 -20.68 -38.29
N PHE A 221 -2.20 -19.76 -37.89
CA PHE A 221 -2.44 -18.32 -37.95
C PHE A 221 -1.98 -17.80 -39.30
N THR A 222 -2.90 -17.41 -40.17
CA THR A 222 -2.58 -16.96 -41.53
C THR A 222 -1.66 -15.74 -41.58
N SER A 223 -1.66 -14.85 -40.58
CA SER A 223 -0.71 -13.73 -40.48
C SER A 223 0.75 -14.21 -40.45
N THR A 224 1.01 -15.33 -39.77
CA THR A 224 2.36 -15.93 -39.70
C THR A 224 2.82 -16.52 -41.04
N LEU A 225 1.89 -16.76 -41.98
CA LEU A 225 2.21 -17.27 -43.31
C LEU A 225 2.66 -16.15 -44.27
N THR A 226 2.23 -14.90 -44.05
CA THR A 226 2.49 -13.74 -44.93
C THR A 226 3.71 -12.91 -44.54
N ASP A 227 4.06 -12.83 -43.26
CA ASP A 227 5.06 -11.87 -42.74
C ASP A 227 6.53 -12.31 -42.89
N GLY A 228 6.81 -13.28 -43.79
CA GLY A 228 8.16 -13.74 -44.10
C GLY A 228 8.89 -14.53 -42.99
N GLY A 229 8.27 -14.74 -41.84
CA GLY A 229 8.85 -15.41 -40.68
C GLY A 229 8.64 -16.92 -40.68
N ALA A 230 9.65 -17.68 -41.09
CA ALA A 230 9.75 -19.14 -40.88
C ALA A 230 10.28 -19.47 -39.46
N THR A 231 9.84 -18.76 -38.43
CA THR A 231 10.42 -18.86 -37.07
C THR A 231 9.41 -19.04 -35.94
N ALA A 232 8.10 -19.10 -36.22
CA ALA A 232 7.14 -19.58 -35.23
C ALA A 232 7.05 -21.12 -35.32
N ASP A 233 6.91 -21.80 -34.17
CA ASP A 233 6.67 -23.24 -34.10
C ASP A 233 5.37 -23.58 -34.85
N GLN A 234 5.49 -23.89 -36.16
CA GLN A 234 4.34 -24.23 -36.99
C GLN A 234 4.02 -25.72 -36.84
N PRO A 235 2.74 -26.13 -36.96
CA PRO A 235 2.28 -27.51 -36.73
C PRO A 235 2.87 -28.60 -37.65
N ALA A 236 3.81 -28.26 -38.54
CA ALA A 236 4.01 -28.96 -39.80
C ALA A 236 5.34 -28.67 -40.51
N GLY A 237 5.70 -29.56 -41.45
CA GLY A 237 6.91 -29.43 -42.27
C GLY A 237 6.77 -28.53 -43.51
N ASP A 238 7.91 -28.19 -44.14
CA ASP A 238 8.05 -27.21 -45.25
C ASP A 238 7.01 -27.32 -46.38
N ASP A 239 6.61 -28.54 -46.76
CA ASP A 239 5.64 -28.77 -47.85
C ASP A 239 4.21 -28.37 -47.47
N GLN A 240 3.81 -28.53 -46.20
CA GLN A 240 2.49 -28.12 -45.72
C GLN A 240 2.41 -26.59 -45.58
N ILE A 241 3.49 -25.95 -45.13
CA ILE A 241 3.62 -24.49 -45.07
C ILE A 241 3.46 -23.89 -46.47
N ARG A 242 4.14 -24.48 -47.48
CA ARG A 242 4.00 -24.06 -48.89
C ARG A 242 2.56 -24.21 -49.39
N ASN A 243 1.91 -25.36 -49.14
CA ASN A 243 0.54 -25.58 -49.60
C ASN A 243 -0.46 -24.60 -48.95
N LYS A 244 -0.27 -24.27 -47.66
CA LYS A 244 -1.13 -23.28 -46.96
C LYS A 244 -0.89 -21.86 -47.46
N ARG A 245 0.36 -21.48 -47.76
CA ARG A 245 0.68 -20.20 -48.44
C ARG A 245 0.04 -20.12 -49.82
N ASP A 246 0.16 -21.18 -50.62
CA ASP A 246 -0.46 -21.23 -51.95
C ASP A 246 -1.99 -21.11 -51.87
N ALA A 247 -2.63 -21.74 -50.86
CA ALA A 247 -4.07 -21.63 -50.62
C ALA A 247 -4.50 -20.22 -50.18
N LEU A 248 -3.69 -19.56 -49.34
CA LEU A 248 -3.91 -18.16 -48.95
C LEU A 248 -3.77 -17.20 -50.15
N GLU A 249 -2.71 -17.36 -50.96
CA GLU A 249 -2.52 -16.58 -52.20
C GLU A 249 -3.64 -16.80 -53.23
N ALA A 250 -4.23 -18.01 -53.25
CA ALA A 250 -5.37 -18.34 -54.10
C ALA A 250 -6.72 -17.81 -53.58
N GLY A 251 -6.76 -17.25 -52.35
CA GLY A 251 -7.99 -16.80 -51.69
C GLY A 251 -8.90 -17.95 -51.24
N GLU A 252 -8.34 -19.14 -51.03
CA GLU A 252 -9.05 -20.30 -50.46
C GLU A 252 -9.07 -20.29 -48.93
N LEU A 253 -8.18 -19.50 -48.31
CA LEU A 253 -8.16 -19.18 -46.89
C LEU A 253 -8.29 -17.67 -46.72
N ASP A 254 -8.93 -17.25 -45.65
CA ASP A 254 -9.06 -15.85 -45.27
C ASP A 254 -7.77 -15.35 -44.61
N GLU A 255 -7.39 -14.10 -44.88
CA GLU A 255 -6.29 -13.43 -44.18
C GLU A 255 -6.69 -13.12 -42.72
N GLN A 256 -5.69 -13.02 -41.83
CA GLN A 256 -5.90 -12.72 -40.39
C GLN A 256 -6.92 -13.64 -39.70
N THR A 257 -6.93 -14.92 -40.11
CA THR A 257 -7.83 -15.96 -39.60
C THR A 257 -7.02 -17.13 -39.03
N VAL A 258 -7.49 -17.73 -37.93
CA VAL A 258 -6.94 -18.94 -37.34
C VAL A 258 -7.73 -20.17 -37.80
N TYR A 259 -7.02 -21.22 -38.21
CA TYR A 259 -7.59 -22.50 -38.64
C TYR A 259 -6.97 -23.67 -37.88
N PRO A 260 -7.70 -24.75 -37.58
CA PRO A 260 -7.10 -25.95 -36.98
C PRO A 260 -6.26 -26.70 -38.02
N VAL A 261 -5.26 -27.49 -37.59
CA VAL A 261 -4.31 -28.17 -38.52
C VAL A 261 -4.99 -28.90 -39.69
N GLN A 262 -6.09 -29.61 -39.40
CA GLN A 262 -6.80 -30.47 -40.35
C GLN A 262 -8.19 -29.94 -40.76
N GLY A 263 -8.54 -28.68 -40.44
CA GLY A 263 -9.86 -28.13 -40.76
C GLY A 263 -9.84 -26.91 -41.67
N THR A 264 -11.06 -26.51 -42.08
CA THR A 264 -11.32 -25.43 -43.04
C THR A 264 -12.20 -24.31 -42.49
N THR A 265 -12.75 -24.48 -41.28
CA THR A 265 -13.52 -23.45 -40.59
C THR A 265 -12.59 -22.72 -39.63
N GLY A 266 -12.50 -21.41 -39.78
CA GLY A 266 -11.64 -20.56 -38.97
C GLY A 266 -12.40 -19.45 -38.28
N LEU A 267 -11.72 -18.80 -37.33
CA LEU A 267 -12.19 -17.57 -36.67
C LEU A 267 -11.16 -16.46 -36.88
N PRO A 268 -11.56 -15.18 -36.85
CA PRO A 268 -10.59 -14.09 -36.91
C PRO A 268 -9.54 -14.22 -35.81
N GLU A 269 -8.27 -13.99 -36.14
CA GLU A 269 -7.16 -14.03 -35.16
C GLU A 269 -7.37 -12.99 -34.05
N GLN A 270 -7.90 -11.82 -34.44
CA GLN A 270 -8.38 -10.78 -33.53
C GLN A 270 -9.89 -10.97 -33.33
N PHE A 271 -10.26 -11.68 -32.27
CA PHE A 271 -11.64 -12.06 -31.99
C PHE A 271 -12.42 -10.87 -31.40
N PRO A 272 -13.53 -10.43 -32.02
CA PRO A 272 -14.17 -9.17 -31.68
C PRO A 272 -14.95 -9.19 -30.37
N LEU A 273 -14.68 -8.21 -29.50
CA LEU A 273 -15.33 -7.98 -28.21
C LEU A 273 -16.47 -6.96 -28.37
N ASP A 274 -17.55 -7.38 -29.00
CA ASP A 274 -18.80 -6.62 -29.07
C ASP A 274 -19.96 -7.34 -28.39
N GLU A 275 -21.13 -6.70 -28.40
CA GLU A 275 -22.31 -7.19 -27.69
C GLU A 275 -22.81 -8.55 -28.18
N GLU A 276 -22.70 -8.86 -29.46
CA GLU A 276 -23.19 -10.12 -30.01
C GLU A 276 -22.28 -11.28 -29.60
N THR A 277 -20.96 -11.08 -29.68
CA THR A 277 -19.98 -12.03 -29.13
C THR A 277 -20.17 -12.20 -27.62
N GLY A 278 -20.35 -11.08 -26.91
CA GLY A 278 -20.60 -11.09 -25.47
C GLY A 278 -21.85 -11.90 -25.13
N PHE A 279 -22.95 -11.67 -25.85
CA PHE A 279 -24.19 -12.42 -25.64
C PHE A 279 -24.01 -13.92 -25.83
N PHE A 280 -23.30 -14.34 -26.89
CA PHE A 280 -22.99 -15.75 -27.12
C PHE A 280 -22.17 -16.35 -25.97
N LEU A 281 -21.09 -15.68 -25.53
CA LEU A 281 -20.28 -16.17 -24.41
C LEU A 281 -21.09 -16.21 -23.10
N GLY A 282 -21.92 -15.21 -22.83
CA GLY A 282 -22.85 -15.21 -21.69
C GLY A 282 -23.82 -16.39 -21.73
N ALA A 283 -24.38 -16.69 -22.90
CA ALA A 283 -25.25 -17.84 -23.14
C ALA A 283 -24.52 -19.17 -22.91
N VAL A 284 -23.24 -19.25 -23.31
CA VAL A 284 -22.38 -20.43 -23.05
C VAL A 284 -22.11 -20.58 -21.54
N LEU A 285 -21.81 -19.49 -20.85
CA LEU A 285 -21.59 -19.52 -19.39
C LEU A 285 -22.84 -19.99 -18.65
N ALA A 286 -24.02 -19.57 -19.08
CA ALA A 286 -25.29 -20.00 -18.50
C ALA A 286 -25.65 -21.46 -18.85
N GLU A 287 -25.86 -21.75 -20.13
CA GLU A 287 -26.48 -23.01 -20.59
C GLU A 287 -25.63 -23.77 -21.61
N GLY A 288 -24.37 -23.35 -21.79
CA GLY A 288 -23.45 -23.96 -22.73
C GLY A 288 -22.80 -25.24 -22.22
N ASN A 289 -22.43 -26.10 -23.17
CA ASN A 289 -21.54 -27.25 -22.99
C ASN A 289 -20.51 -27.26 -24.12
N VAL A 290 -19.25 -27.53 -23.79
CA VAL A 290 -18.16 -27.62 -24.75
C VAL A 290 -17.71 -29.07 -24.90
N THR A 291 -17.20 -29.41 -26.09
CA THR A 291 -16.58 -30.70 -26.44
C THR A 291 -15.39 -30.41 -27.35
N ASP A 292 -14.55 -31.40 -27.64
CA ASP A 292 -13.38 -31.25 -28.55
C ASP A 292 -13.69 -30.70 -29.97
N TYR A 293 -14.97 -30.68 -30.39
CA TYR A 293 -15.37 -30.38 -31.77
C TYR A 293 -16.46 -29.31 -31.90
N TYR A 294 -17.27 -29.11 -30.87
CA TYR A 294 -18.40 -28.20 -30.93
C TYR A 294 -18.70 -27.58 -29.56
N VAL A 295 -19.31 -26.39 -29.62
CA VAL A 295 -19.95 -25.73 -28.49
C VAL A 295 -21.46 -25.88 -28.67
N SER A 296 -22.21 -26.18 -27.63
CA SER A 296 -23.67 -26.26 -27.70
C SER A 296 -24.34 -25.41 -26.64
N VAL A 297 -25.42 -24.73 -26.98
CA VAL A 297 -26.26 -23.94 -26.05
C VAL A 297 -27.69 -24.47 -26.13
N SER A 298 -28.32 -24.70 -24.97
CA SER A 298 -29.68 -25.25 -24.88
C SER A 298 -30.64 -24.26 -24.25
N ASN A 299 -31.62 -23.74 -24.99
CA ASN A 299 -32.66 -22.86 -24.45
C ASN A 299 -33.98 -23.01 -25.23
N VAL A 300 -35.12 -22.75 -24.58
CA VAL A 300 -36.47 -22.88 -25.19
C VAL A 300 -37.06 -21.57 -25.72
N ASP A 301 -36.48 -20.41 -25.37
CA ASP A 301 -36.94 -19.10 -25.79
C ASP A 301 -36.47 -18.78 -27.21
N GLY A 302 -37.41 -18.48 -28.10
CA GLY A 302 -37.11 -18.22 -29.51
C GLY A 302 -36.25 -16.99 -29.75
N VAL A 303 -36.41 -15.93 -28.95
CA VAL A 303 -35.60 -14.70 -29.07
C VAL A 303 -34.17 -14.98 -28.63
N PHE A 304 -33.99 -15.68 -27.51
CA PHE A 304 -32.67 -16.13 -27.05
C PHE A 304 -31.95 -16.95 -28.14
N GLN A 305 -32.66 -17.92 -28.73
CA GLN A 305 -32.11 -18.73 -29.80
C GLN A 305 -31.75 -17.91 -31.04
N GLU A 306 -32.53 -16.88 -31.42
CA GLU A 306 -32.22 -15.99 -32.54
C GLU A 306 -30.89 -15.23 -32.33
N HIS A 307 -30.65 -14.70 -31.12
CA HIS A 307 -29.38 -14.07 -30.78
C HIS A 307 -28.21 -15.05 -30.87
N VAL A 308 -28.39 -16.27 -30.35
CA VAL A 308 -27.38 -17.34 -30.42
C VAL A 308 -27.10 -17.76 -31.87
N ARG A 309 -28.11 -17.84 -32.75
CA ARG A 309 -27.94 -18.14 -34.19
C ARG A 309 -27.22 -17.03 -34.95
N SER A 310 -27.49 -15.76 -34.61
CA SER A 310 -26.85 -14.61 -35.25
C SER A 310 -25.31 -14.70 -35.16
N PHE A 311 -24.79 -15.14 -34.02
CA PHE A 311 -23.36 -15.40 -33.84
C PHE A 311 -22.80 -16.43 -34.84
N ALA A 312 -23.52 -17.54 -35.07
CA ALA A 312 -23.09 -18.52 -36.08
C ALA A 312 -23.09 -17.95 -37.50
N ASP A 313 -24.16 -17.24 -37.87
CA ASP A 313 -24.29 -16.63 -39.19
C ASP A 313 -23.17 -15.63 -39.46
N ARG A 314 -22.78 -14.86 -38.44
CA ARG A 314 -21.70 -13.87 -38.51
C ARG A 314 -20.34 -14.48 -38.84
N PHE A 315 -19.99 -15.60 -38.20
CA PHE A 315 -18.71 -16.28 -38.40
C PHE A 315 -18.78 -17.43 -39.40
N GLY A 316 -19.91 -17.62 -40.08
CA GLY A 316 -20.11 -18.69 -41.06
C GLY A 316 -19.99 -20.10 -40.46
N LEU A 317 -20.34 -20.26 -39.18
CA LEU A 317 -20.24 -21.53 -38.47
C LEU A 317 -21.42 -22.43 -38.83
N SER A 318 -21.14 -23.72 -39.05
CA SER A 318 -22.21 -24.70 -39.30
C SER A 318 -22.88 -25.09 -37.99
N VAL A 319 -24.21 -24.99 -37.96
CA VAL A 319 -25.04 -25.27 -36.80
C VAL A 319 -25.88 -26.53 -36.99
N ASP A 320 -25.93 -27.40 -35.98
CA ASP A 320 -26.87 -28.51 -35.88
C ASP A 320 -27.86 -28.26 -34.73
N GLU A 321 -29.17 -28.41 -34.99
CA GLU A 321 -30.23 -28.19 -33.99
C GLU A 321 -30.98 -29.48 -33.66
N TYR A 322 -31.26 -29.69 -32.37
CA TYR A 322 -31.96 -30.89 -31.90
C TYR A 322 -32.99 -30.54 -30.82
N ASP A 323 -34.17 -31.15 -30.90
CA ASP A 323 -35.12 -31.15 -29.79
C ASP A 323 -34.81 -32.31 -28.84
N ASN A 324 -34.70 -32.00 -27.55
CA ASN A 324 -34.44 -32.99 -26.52
C ASN A 324 -35.66 -33.13 -25.59
N GLU A 325 -36.31 -34.30 -25.65
CA GLU A 325 -37.48 -34.63 -24.82
C GLU A 325 -37.12 -35.31 -23.48
N SER A 326 -35.82 -35.49 -23.15
CA SER A 326 -35.41 -36.25 -21.96
C SER A 326 -35.51 -35.46 -20.63
N GLY A 327 -35.86 -34.17 -20.69
CA GLY A 327 -35.96 -33.27 -19.53
C GLY A 327 -37.37 -33.04 -18.99
N PHE A 328 -37.51 -32.11 -18.04
CA PHE A 328 -38.80 -31.68 -17.49
C PHE A 328 -39.65 -30.86 -18.50
N ALA A 329 -39.00 -30.33 -19.54
CA ALA A 329 -39.59 -29.69 -20.71
C ALA A 329 -38.80 -30.11 -21.96
N THR A 330 -39.38 -29.93 -23.16
CA THR A 330 -38.66 -30.11 -24.43
C THR A 330 -37.59 -29.02 -24.53
N GLY A 331 -36.32 -29.40 -24.37
CA GLY A 331 -35.18 -28.52 -24.60
C GLY A 331 -34.86 -28.42 -26.08
N HIS A 332 -34.21 -27.33 -26.50
CA HIS A 332 -33.79 -27.13 -27.88
C HIS A 332 -32.29 -26.78 -27.89
N ASP A 333 -31.48 -27.71 -28.37
CA ASP A 333 -30.02 -27.64 -28.39
C ASP A 333 -29.56 -27.06 -29.73
N ILE A 334 -28.75 -25.99 -29.69
CA ILE A 334 -28.08 -25.40 -30.85
C ILE A 334 -26.58 -25.72 -30.75
N ARG A 335 -26.04 -26.48 -31.70
CA ARG A 335 -24.63 -26.92 -31.71
C ARG A 335 -23.83 -26.21 -32.79
N PHE A 336 -22.80 -25.50 -32.37
CA PHE A 336 -21.84 -24.77 -33.20
C PHE A 336 -20.65 -25.66 -33.48
N ASN A 337 -20.55 -26.19 -34.70
CA ASN A 337 -19.42 -27.01 -35.10
C ASN A 337 -18.23 -26.14 -35.45
N GLY A 338 -17.11 -26.33 -34.74
CA GLY A 338 -15.89 -25.55 -34.95
C GLY A 338 -14.89 -25.80 -33.85
N LYS A 339 -13.79 -26.48 -34.20
CA LYS A 339 -12.71 -26.82 -33.25
C LYS A 339 -12.08 -25.57 -32.63
N VAL A 340 -11.77 -24.55 -33.43
CA VAL A 340 -11.21 -23.28 -32.96
C VAL A 340 -12.11 -22.61 -31.92
N LEU A 341 -13.43 -22.55 -32.17
CA LEU A 341 -14.38 -21.97 -31.23
C LEU A 341 -14.44 -22.78 -29.94
N ALA A 342 -14.51 -24.10 -30.05
CA ALA A 342 -14.58 -25.00 -28.90
C ALA A 342 -13.34 -24.86 -28.02
N ASP A 343 -12.14 -24.95 -28.60
CA ASP A 343 -10.89 -24.85 -27.85
C ASP A 343 -10.68 -23.45 -27.26
N PHE A 344 -11.09 -22.38 -27.97
CA PHE A 344 -11.05 -21.01 -27.42
C PHE A 344 -12.00 -20.84 -26.24
N VAL A 345 -13.25 -21.30 -26.35
CA VAL A 345 -14.22 -21.22 -25.25
C VAL A 345 -13.78 -22.07 -24.06
N GLU A 346 -13.22 -23.26 -24.30
CA GLU A 346 -12.62 -24.09 -23.25
C GLU A 346 -11.51 -23.31 -22.52
N ALA A 347 -10.54 -22.76 -23.28
CA ALA A 347 -9.40 -22.02 -22.74
C ALA A 347 -9.78 -20.70 -22.05
N ALA A 348 -10.83 -20.01 -22.52
CA ALA A 348 -11.23 -18.70 -21.99
C ALA A 348 -12.23 -18.81 -20.83
N CYS A 349 -13.16 -19.79 -20.87
CA CYS A 349 -14.31 -19.84 -19.99
C CYS A 349 -14.30 -21.01 -18.99
N TYR A 350 -13.26 -21.84 -18.95
CA TYR A 350 -13.13 -22.95 -17.99
C TYR A 350 -11.79 -22.93 -17.24
N ARG A 351 -11.82 -23.29 -15.95
CA ARG A 351 -10.65 -23.53 -15.09
C ARG A 351 -10.99 -24.70 -14.17
N ASP A 352 -10.15 -25.73 -14.13
CA ASP A 352 -10.36 -26.95 -13.31
C ASP A 352 -11.74 -27.59 -13.51
N ASP A 353 -12.19 -27.71 -14.77
CA ASP A 353 -13.54 -28.17 -15.19
C ASP A 353 -14.72 -27.27 -14.74
N ASP A 354 -14.46 -26.18 -14.01
CA ASP A 354 -15.45 -25.20 -13.60
C ASP A 354 -15.52 -24.03 -14.58
N LYS A 355 -16.75 -23.59 -14.90
CA LYS A 355 -16.98 -22.38 -15.69
C LYS A 355 -16.47 -21.15 -14.94
N VAL A 356 -15.89 -20.20 -15.65
CA VAL A 356 -15.43 -18.91 -15.13
C VAL A 356 -15.74 -17.80 -16.13
N VAL A 357 -15.87 -16.57 -15.63
CA VAL A 357 -15.87 -15.40 -16.52
C VAL A 357 -14.48 -15.29 -17.15
N PRO A 358 -14.36 -15.13 -18.48
CA PRO A 358 -13.07 -14.95 -19.12
C PRO A 358 -12.40 -13.66 -18.65
N GLY A 359 -11.09 -13.73 -18.38
CA GLY A 359 -10.28 -12.64 -17.85
C GLY A 359 -10.45 -11.29 -18.56
N PHE A 360 -10.30 -11.30 -19.88
CA PHE A 360 -10.43 -10.09 -20.71
C PHE A 360 -11.79 -9.39 -20.56
N ALA A 361 -12.85 -10.07 -20.09
CA ALA A 361 -14.16 -9.46 -19.91
C ALA A 361 -14.16 -8.33 -18.85
N PHE A 362 -13.24 -8.36 -17.88
CA PHE A 362 -13.14 -7.31 -16.87
C PHE A 362 -12.65 -5.98 -17.44
N GLY A 363 -11.81 -6.02 -18.48
CA GLY A 363 -11.30 -4.83 -19.19
C GLY A 363 -12.06 -4.48 -20.46
N ALA A 364 -12.81 -5.43 -21.02
CA ALA A 364 -13.48 -5.31 -22.31
C ALA A 364 -14.46 -4.11 -22.43
N PRO A 365 -14.80 -3.70 -23.66
CA PRO A 365 -15.77 -2.64 -23.92
C PRO A 365 -17.11 -2.91 -23.24
N ARG A 366 -17.75 -1.85 -22.72
CA ARG A 366 -19.06 -1.96 -22.04
C ARG A 366 -20.11 -2.68 -22.89
N SER A 367 -20.10 -2.58 -24.22
CA SER A 367 -21.01 -3.32 -25.09
C SER A 367 -20.84 -4.82 -25.01
N PHE A 368 -19.60 -5.32 -24.96
CA PHE A 368 -19.30 -6.74 -24.80
C PHE A 368 -19.77 -7.24 -23.44
N VAL A 369 -19.41 -6.55 -22.37
CA VAL A 369 -19.80 -6.92 -21.00
C VAL A 369 -21.33 -6.91 -20.85
N ARG A 370 -22.01 -5.94 -21.46
CA ARG A 370 -23.49 -5.90 -21.53
C ARG A 370 -24.03 -7.18 -22.18
N GLY A 371 -23.44 -7.58 -23.31
CA GLY A 371 -23.75 -8.84 -23.99
C GLY A 371 -23.59 -10.03 -23.05
N VAL A 372 -22.42 -10.18 -22.42
CA VAL A 372 -22.13 -11.30 -21.49
C VAL A 372 -23.18 -11.39 -20.38
N LEU A 373 -23.46 -10.27 -19.72
CA LEU A 373 -24.45 -10.23 -18.64
C LEU A 373 -25.86 -10.55 -19.17
N SER A 374 -26.28 -9.92 -20.27
CA SER A 374 -27.60 -10.15 -20.87
C SER A 374 -27.79 -11.62 -21.31
N GLY A 375 -26.79 -12.21 -21.96
CA GLY A 375 -26.79 -13.62 -22.34
C GLY A 375 -26.84 -14.55 -21.14
N TYR A 376 -26.02 -14.29 -20.11
CA TYR A 376 -25.98 -15.10 -18.90
C TYR A 376 -27.32 -15.08 -18.14
N PHE A 377 -27.88 -13.90 -17.87
CA PHE A 377 -29.15 -13.79 -17.16
C PHE A 377 -30.36 -14.22 -18.01
N SER A 378 -30.30 -14.09 -19.33
CA SER A 378 -31.37 -14.62 -20.20
C SER A 378 -31.35 -16.15 -20.29
N GLY A 379 -30.18 -16.78 -20.09
CA GLY A 379 -30.01 -18.23 -20.04
C GLY A 379 -30.35 -18.83 -18.67
N ASP A 380 -29.73 -18.33 -17.59
CA ASP A 380 -29.86 -18.92 -16.25
C ASP A 380 -30.62 -18.05 -15.23
N GLY A 381 -30.87 -16.78 -15.56
CA GLY A 381 -31.53 -15.84 -14.67
C GLY A 381 -33.02 -16.11 -14.41
N ASN A 382 -33.49 -15.69 -13.24
CA ASN A 382 -34.88 -15.74 -12.82
C ASN A 382 -35.31 -14.36 -12.33
N VAL A 383 -36.41 -13.84 -12.89
CA VAL A 383 -36.99 -12.56 -12.51
C VAL A 383 -38.11 -12.79 -11.50
N SER A 384 -38.08 -12.04 -10.41
CA SER A 384 -39.16 -12.01 -9.43
C SER A 384 -39.53 -10.56 -9.11
N GLU A 385 -40.71 -10.34 -8.53
CA GLU A 385 -41.18 -8.99 -8.14
C GLU A 385 -40.17 -8.21 -7.29
N ASN A 386 -39.23 -8.88 -6.60
CA ASN A 386 -38.32 -8.27 -5.63
C ASN A 386 -36.83 -8.62 -5.86
N ALA A 387 -36.44 -9.12 -7.03
CA ALA A 387 -35.03 -9.37 -7.39
C ALA A 387 -34.91 -10.04 -8.75
N VAL A 388 -33.76 -9.82 -9.39
CA VAL A 388 -33.19 -10.71 -10.41
C VAL A 388 -32.20 -11.65 -9.72
N ARG A 389 -32.21 -12.93 -10.07
CA ARG A 389 -31.28 -13.94 -9.52
C ARG A 389 -30.69 -14.81 -10.63
N ALA A 390 -29.52 -15.37 -10.42
CA ALA A 390 -28.94 -16.46 -11.21
C ALA A 390 -28.19 -17.41 -10.26
N SER A 391 -28.02 -18.69 -10.61
CA SER A 391 -27.44 -19.68 -9.70
C SER A 391 -26.43 -20.55 -10.43
N SER A 392 -25.20 -20.60 -9.93
CA SER A 392 -24.12 -21.38 -10.53
C SER A 392 -23.59 -22.41 -9.54
N THR A 393 -23.22 -23.59 -10.02
CA THR A 393 -22.42 -24.55 -9.23
C THR A 393 -20.97 -24.11 -9.10
N SER A 394 -20.47 -23.30 -10.04
CA SER A 394 -19.19 -22.62 -9.94
C SER A 394 -19.36 -21.30 -9.17
N ARG A 395 -18.77 -21.24 -7.97
CA ARG A 395 -18.70 -20.00 -7.17
C ARG A 395 -17.88 -18.93 -7.88
N ARG A 396 -16.77 -19.33 -8.54
CA ARG A 396 -15.88 -18.44 -9.31
C ARG A 396 -16.65 -17.69 -10.42
N LEU A 397 -17.56 -18.39 -11.11
CA LEU A 397 -18.44 -17.76 -12.11
C LEU A 397 -19.39 -16.75 -11.48
N ALA A 398 -20.06 -17.12 -10.37
CA ALA A 398 -20.99 -16.24 -9.70
C ALA A 398 -20.30 -14.96 -9.19
N GLU A 399 -19.10 -15.07 -8.64
CA GLU A 399 -18.29 -13.93 -8.19
C GLU A 399 -17.86 -13.04 -9.37
N GLY A 400 -17.37 -13.63 -10.46
CA GLY A 400 -16.99 -12.88 -11.66
C GLY A 400 -18.18 -12.13 -12.28
N VAL A 401 -19.35 -12.77 -12.39
CA VAL A 401 -20.57 -12.11 -12.86
C VAL A 401 -20.99 -10.99 -11.90
N ALA A 402 -20.91 -11.22 -10.57
CA ALA A 402 -21.21 -10.20 -9.58
C ALA A 402 -20.29 -8.98 -9.70
N PHE A 403 -19.01 -9.20 -10.00
CA PHE A 403 -18.04 -8.13 -10.20
C PHE A 403 -18.28 -7.38 -11.52
N LEU A 404 -18.58 -8.07 -12.63
CA LEU A 404 -18.93 -7.44 -13.91
C LEU A 404 -20.18 -6.55 -13.85
N LEU A 405 -21.15 -6.86 -12.98
CA LEU A 405 -22.30 -5.98 -12.75
C LEU A 405 -21.90 -4.57 -12.28
N GLY A 406 -20.76 -4.44 -11.59
CA GLY A 406 -20.21 -3.16 -11.16
C GLY A 406 -19.88 -2.21 -12.33
N ARG A 407 -19.56 -2.74 -13.52
CA ARG A 407 -19.32 -1.95 -14.76
C ARG A 407 -20.55 -1.11 -15.18
N PHE A 408 -21.72 -1.42 -14.61
CA PHE A 408 -23.02 -0.77 -14.86
C PHE A 408 -23.64 -0.16 -13.59
N ASP A 409 -22.85 0.03 -12.53
CA ASP A 409 -23.27 0.46 -11.18
C ASP A 409 -24.36 -0.43 -10.57
N VAL A 410 -24.37 -1.72 -10.89
CA VAL A 410 -25.27 -2.70 -10.29
C VAL A 410 -24.49 -3.55 -9.32
N SER A 411 -24.86 -3.52 -8.04
CA SER A 411 -24.25 -4.41 -7.04
C SER A 411 -25.13 -5.65 -6.83
N ALA A 412 -24.48 -6.80 -6.63
CA ALA A 412 -25.12 -8.06 -6.28
C ALA A 412 -24.64 -8.59 -4.93
N THR A 413 -25.50 -9.40 -4.31
CA THR A 413 -25.19 -10.21 -3.13
C THR A 413 -25.11 -11.68 -3.53
N LEU A 414 -24.20 -12.42 -2.93
CA LEU A 414 -24.00 -13.85 -3.09
C LEU A 414 -24.63 -14.60 -1.91
N GLY A 415 -25.06 -15.83 -2.15
CA GLY A 415 -25.51 -16.71 -1.08
C GLY A 415 -25.50 -18.16 -1.51
N ASP A 416 -25.03 -19.04 -0.65
CA ASP A 416 -24.90 -20.46 -0.95
C ASP A 416 -26.17 -21.23 -0.59
N ARG A 417 -26.62 -22.08 -1.52
CA ARG A 417 -27.80 -22.93 -1.33
C ARG A 417 -27.65 -24.22 -2.11
N ASP A 418 -27.83 -25.35 -1.43
CA ASP A 418 -27.91 -26.69 -2.02
C ASP A 418 -26.71 -27.04 -2.93
N GLY A 419 -25.51 -26.54 -2.59
CA GLY A 419 -24.27 -26.75 -3.37
C GLY A 419 -24.10 -25.83 -4.58
N SER A 420 -24.91 -24.77 -4.68
CA SER A 420 -24.81 -23.71 -5.69
C SER A 420 -24.69 -22.34 -5.04
N THR A 421 -23.95 -21.44 -5.66
CA THR A 421 -23.87 -20.03 -5.28
C THR A 421 -24.91 -19.25 -6.09
N THR A 422 -25.85 -18.64 -5.38
CA THR A 422 -26.90 -17.80 -5.96
C THR A 422 -26.47 -16.34 -5.91
N LEU A 423 -26.34 -15.74 -7.09
CA LEU A 423 -26.19 -14.30 -7.24
C LEU A 423 -27.59 -13.66 -7.23
N ARG A 424 -27.77 -12.63 -6.42
CA ARG A 424 -28.99 -11.84 -6.34
C ARG A 424 -28.70 -10.37 -6.59
N VAL A 425 -29.38 -9.79 -7.57
CA VAL A 425 -29.50 -8.34 -7.75
C VAL A 425 -30.64 -7.85 -6.85
N PRO A 426 -30.36 -7.04 -5.81
CA PRO A 426 -31.37 -6.47 -4.92
C PRO A 426 -32.43 -5.66 -5.67
N THR A 427 -33.65 -5.61 -5.13
CA THR A 427 -34.82 -4.95 -5.74
C THR A 427 -34.49 -3.57 -6.30
N LYS A 428 -33.79 -2.73 -5.52
CA LYS A 428 -33.47 -1.35 -5.88
C LYS A 428 -32.64 -1.20 -7.18
N TYR A 429 -31.83 -2.20 -7.52
CA TYR A 429 -31.01 -2.18 -8.73
C TYR A 429 -31.74 -2.77 -9.93
N VAL A 430 -32.93 -3.36 -9.75
CA VAL A 430 -33.71 -3.95 -10.86
C VAL A 430 -34.01 -2.94 -11.97
N PRO A 431 -34.42 -1.68 -11.69
CA PRO A 431 -34.59 -0.68 -12.74
C PRO A 431 -33.29 -0.34 -13.49
N ALA A 432 -32.17 -0.17 -12.77
CA ALA A 432 -30.87 0.09 -13.38
C ALA A 432 -30.38 -1.11 -14.22
N PHE A 433 -30.60 -2.33 -13.73
CA PHE A 433 -30.31 -3.57 -14.45
C PHE A 433 -31.15 -3.67 -15.74
N ALA A 434 -32.45 -3.37 -15.68
CA ALA A 434 -33.33 -3.41 -16.85
C ALA A 434 -32.95 -2.38 -17.91
N ASP A 435 -32.57 -1.17 -17.49
CA ASP A 435 -32.20 -0.07 -18.39
C ASP A 435 -30.82 -0.26 -19.04
N ARG A 436 -29.83 -0.69 -18.24
CA ARG A 436 -28.41 -0.69 -18.65
C ARG A 436 -27.92 -2.03 -19.19
N ILE A 437 -28.52 -3.14 -18.76
CA ILE A 437 -28.12 -4.52 -19.13
C ILE A 437 -29.25 -5.22 -19.89
N GLY A 438 -30.40 -5.39 -19.25
CA GLY A 438 -31.57 -6.05 -19.82
C GLY A 438 -31.47 -7.58 -19.89
N MET A 439 -32.55 -8.20 -20.35
CA MET A 439 -32.66 -9.61 -20.72
C MET A 439 -33.46 -9.71 -22.02
N VAL A 440 -33.37 -10.86 -22.70
CA VAL A 440 -34.12 -11.11 -23.93
C VAL A 440 -35.28 -12.09 -23.71
N GLY A 441 -36.19 -12.13 -24.67
CA GLY A 441 -37.32 -13.06 -24.67
C GLY A 441 -38.31 -12.83 -23.53
N GLY A 442 -38.98 -13.89 -23.11
CA GLY A 442 -40.01 -13.81 -22.05
C GLY A 442 -39.47 -13.28 -20.72
N ARG A 443 -38.21 -13.56 -20.38
CA ARG A 443 -37.56 -13.02 -19.17
C ARG A 443 -37.31 -11.52 -19.25
N GLY A 444 -37.04 -11.00 -20.46
CA GLY A 444 -36.96 -9.56 -20.73
C GLY A 444 -38.28 -8.85 -20.45
N ASP A 445 -39.40 -9.45 -20.88
CA ASP A 445 -40.74 -8.90 -20.60
C ASP A 445 -41.03 -8.89 -19.09
N GLU A 446 -40.72 -9.99 -18.38
CA GLU A 446 -40.86 -10.07 -16.92
C GLU A 446 -40.00 -9.03 -16.18
N LEU A 447 -38.77 -8.81 -16.65
CA LEU A 447 -37.86 -7.81 -16.10
C LEU A 447 -38.39 -6.39 -16.30
N ALA A 448 -38.91 -6.08 -17.50
CA ALA A 448 -39.51 -4.79 -17.80
C ALA A 448 -40.71 -4.52 -16.90
N ASP A 449 -41.58 -5.51 -16.72
CA ASP A 449 -42.72 -5.41 -15.80
C ASP A 449 -42.25 -5.17 -14.36
N ALA A 450 -41.29 -5.96 -13.87
CA ALA A 450 -40.74 -5.81 -12.52
C ALA A 450 -40.15 -4.41 -12.30
N ALA A 451 -39.35 -3.90 -13.25
CA ALA A 451 -38.72 -2.58 -13.16
C ALA A 451 -39.73 -1.43 -13.00
N THR A 452 -40.93 -1.53 -13.60
CA THR A 452 -41.97 -0.49 -13.47
C THR A 452 -42.65 -0.44 -12.09
N THR A 453 -42.53 -1.51 -11.30
CA THR A 453 -43.20 -1.64 -10.00
C THR A 453 -42.30 -1.28 -8.82
N VAL A 454 -41.00 -1.19 -9.05
CA VAL A 454 -39.99 -0.92 -8.01
C VAL A 454 -39.85 0.58 -7.77
N ASP A 455 -39.90 0.97 -6.50
CA ASP A 455 -39.48 2.29 -6.06
C ASP A 455 -37.96 2.32 -5.86
N ALA A 456 -37.22 2.85 -6.84
CA ALA A 456 -35.76 2.95 -6.82
C ALA A 456 -35.24 3.98 -5.78
N GLU A 457 -36.10 4.92 -5.35
CA GLU A 457 -35.77 5.98 -4.39
C GLU A 457 -36.13 5.59 -2.95
N GLY A 458 -36.67 4.38 -2.77
CA GLY A 458 -37.05 3.83 -1.47
C GLY A 458 -35.84 3.54 -0.54
N PRO A 459 -36.10 3.14 0.71
CA PRO A 459 -35.04 2.84 1.68
C PRO A 459 -34.07 1.76 1.20
N ASP A 460 -32.78 2.07 1.28
CA ASP A 460 -31.70 1.19 0.85
C ASP A 460 -31.00 0.53 2.04
N ALA A 461 -31.09 -0.80 2.08
CA ALA A 461 -30.44 -1.63 3.09
C ALA A 461 -29.14 -2.29 2.60
N THR A 462 -28.81 -2.18 1.31
CA THR A 462 -27.68 -2.89 0.69
C THR A 462 -26.52 -1.96 0.34
N ASP A 463 -26.77 -0.68 0.03
CA ASP A 463 -25.72 0.31 -0.20
C ASP A 463 -25.91 1.45 0.80
N GLN A 464 -25.24 1.29 1.93
CA GLN A 464 -25.27 2.22 3.04
C GLN A 464 -23.93 2.93 3.14
N ILE A 465 -23.98 4.22 3.45
CA ILE A 465 -22.83 5.05 3.77
C ILE A 465 -22.73 5.10 5.30
N PRO A 466 -21.71 4.47 5.92
CA PRO A 466 -21.55 4.41 7.36
C PRO A 466 -20.69 5.58 7.90
N ASN A 467 -20.64 5.77 9.22
CA ASN A 467 -19.61 6.51 9.93
C ASN A 467 -19.33 7.94 9.40
N PHE A 468 -20.37 8.72 9.14
CA PHE A 468 -20.27 10.12 8.69
C PHE A 468 -20.19 11.16 9.82
N GLY A 469 -20.00 10.71 11.07
CA GLY A 469 -19.84 11.56 12.24
C GLY A 469 -21.01 12.53 12.43
N ASP A 470 -20.68 13.80 12.69
CA ASP A 470 -21.64 14.89 12.83
C ASP A 470 -21.97 15.60 11.50
N ALA A 471 -21.29 15.28 10.40
CA ALA A 471 -21.42 16.01 9.12
C ALA A 471 -22.88 16.08 8.64
N LEU A 472 -23.61 14.96 8.68
CA LEU A 472 -25.04 14.92 8.29
C LEU A 472 -25.91 15.83 9.16
N ARG A 473 -25.63 15.91 10.47
CA ARG A 473 -26.41 16.73 11.41
C ARG A 473 -26.08 18.21 11.23
N THR A 474 -24.80 18.53 11.05
CA THR A 474 -24.31 19.89 10.79
C THR A 474 -24.88 20.42 9.47
N ALA A 475 -24.68 19.70 8.36
CA ALA A 475 -25.19 20.08 7.04
C ALA A 475 -26.71 20.25 7.03
N ALA A 476 -27.45 19.34 7.68
CA ALA A 476 -28.91 19.45 7.80
C ALA A 476 -29.33 20.68 8.63
N SER A 477 -28.60 21.01 9.71
CA SER A 477 -28.88 22.19 10.52
C SER A 477 -28.67 23.47 9.73
N ASP A 478 -27.57 23.56 8.99
CA ASP A 478 -27.21 24.73 8.19
C ASP A 478 -28.23 24.96 7.06
N ALA A 479 -28.67 23.89 6.39
CA ALA A 479 -29.70 23.92 5.35
C ALA A 479 -31.14 24.09 5.89
N GLY A 480 -31.33 24.17 7.21
CA GLY A 480 -32.66 24.29 7.82
C GLY A 480 -33.53 23.03 7.69
N ILE A 481 -32.93 21.87 7.41
CA ILE A 481 -33.62 20.59 7.33
C ILE A 481 -33.99 20.12 8.75
N PRO A 482 -35.28 19.76 9.01
CA PRO A 482 -35.70 19.34 10.34
C PRO A 482 -34.93 18.12 10.85
N SER A 483 -34.33 18.22 12.04
CA SER A 483 -33.51 17.17 12.67
C SER A 483 -34.17 15.79 12.71
N ARG A 484 -35.50 15.72 12.89
CA ARG A 484 -36.28 14.47 12.81
C ARG A 484 -36.07 13.65 11.52
N GLN A 485 -35.61 14.28 10.44
CA GLN A 485 -35.34 13.62 9.16
C GLN A 485 -33.98 12.92 9.12
N VAL A 486 -33.02 13.37 9.93
CA VAL A 486 -31.62 12.88 9.93
C VAL A 486 -31.21 12.20 11.23
N ASN A 487 -31.92 12.43 12.34
CA ASN A 487 -31.58 11.88 13.67
C ASN A 487 -31.41 10.36 13.64
N ALA A 488 -32.33 9.62 13.01
CA ALA A 488 -32.23 8.17 12.99
C ALA A 488 -31.00 7.66 12.20
N ALA A 489 -30.58 8.37 11.17
CA ALA A 489 -29.38 8.04 10.39
C ALA A 489 -28.12 8.40 11.18
N HIS A 490 -28.09 9.60 11.77
CA HIS A 490 -26.99 10.09 12.61
C HIS A 490 -26.78 9.23 13.86
N ASP A 491 -27.85 8.87 14.57
CA ASP A 491 -27.76 8.03 15.78
C ASP A 491 -27.27 6.61 15.46
N ARG A 492 -27.53 6.11 14.25
CA ARG A 492 -27.06 4.79 13.77
C ARG A 492 -25.73 4.85 13.04
N GLN A 493 -25.23 6.05 12.74
CA GLN A 493 -24.06 6.29 11.89
C GLN A 493 -24.13 5.53 10.56
N ARG A 494 -25.31 5.48 9.92
CA ARG A 494 -25.49 4.89 8.59
C ARG A 494 -26.76 5.37 7.88
N VAL A 495 -26.67 5.54 6.57
CA VAL A 495 -27.78 5.98 5.71
C VAL A 495 -27.65 5.36 4.32
N GLY A 496 -28.77 5.02 3.68
CA GLY A 496 -28.74 4.53 2.29
C GLY A 496 -28.25 5.60 1.32
N ARG A 497 -27.41 5.24 0.33
CA ARG A 497 -26.80 6.18 -0.62
C ARG A 497 -27.81 7.07 -1.33
N ASN A 498 -28.88 6.50 -1.88
CA ASN A 498 -29.93 7.28 -2.57
C ASN A 498 -30.61 8.29 -1.64
N ARG A 499 -30.85 7.88 -0.37
CA ARG A 499 -31.44 8.79 0.62
C ARG A 499 -30.47 9.91 0.98
N LEU A 500 -29.16 9.62 1.08
CA LEU A 500 -28.16 10.64 1.33
C LEU A 500 -28.02 11.58 0.13
N SER A 501 -27.98 11.06 -1.10
CA SER A 501 -27.96 11.85 -2.34
C SER A 501 -29.13 12.84 -2.40
N ALA A 502 -30.36 12.38 -2.11
CA ALA A 502 -31.52 13.26 -2.04
C ALA A 502 -31.39 14.33 -0.95
N LEU A 503 -30.82 13.98 0.21
CA LEU A 503 -30.57 14.93 1.30
C LEU A 503 -29.51 15.97 0.93
N VAL A 504 -28.43 15.56 0.25
CA VAL A 504 -27.38 16.46 -0.25
C VAL A 504 -27.96 17.41 -1.29
N SER A 505 -28.77 16.91 -2.24
CA SER A 505 -29.48 17.76 -3.21
C SER A 505 -30.43 18.75 -2.53
N ASP A 506 -31.19 18.33 -1.52
CA ASP A 506 -32.05 19.22 -0.73
C ASP A 506 -31.23 20.30 0.02
N MET A 507 -30.02 19.96 0.47
CA MET A 507 -29.09 20.91 1.13
C MET A 507 -28.53 21.92 0.14
N ASP A 508 -28.10 21.46 -1.03
CA ASP A 508 -27.58 22.32 -2.11
C ASP A 508 -28.63 23.32 -2.60
N ASP A 509 -29.88 22.90 -2.73
CA ASP A 509 -30.98 23.79 -3.12
C ASP A 509 -31.32 24.83 -2.02
N ALA A 510 -31.00 24.54 -0.76
CA ALA A 510 -31.34 25.37 0.39
C ALA A 510 -30.23 26.34 0.81
N LEU A 511 -28.97 26.05 0.45
CA LEU A 511 -27.79 26.83 0.83
C LEU A 511 -27.37 27.77 -0.31
N ASP A 512 -26.99 29.01 0.04
CA ASP A 512 -26.44 29.95 -0.94
C ASP A 512 -24.99 29.58 -1.35
N GLU A 513 -24.23 28.97 -0.43
CA GLU A 513 -22.86 28.47 -0.61
C GLU A 513 -22.70 27.11 0.07
N ARG A 514 -21.98 26.17 -0.56
CA ARG A 514 -21.73 24.84 0.00
C ARG A 514 -20.81 24.91 1.22
N THR A 515 -21.09 24.04 2.19
CA THR A 515 -20.25 23.87 3.38
C THR A 515 -19.39 22.62 3.25
N GLU A 516 -18.27 22.58 3.98
CA GLU A 516 -17.37 21.42 4.02
C GLU A 516 -18.11 20.12 4.42
N ALA A 517 -19.12 20.23 5.28
CA ALA A 517 -19.95 19.11 5.68
C ALA A 517 -20.82 18.56 4.53
N VAL A 518 -21.32 19.43 3.64
CA VAL A 518 -22.06 19.01 2.44
C VAL A 518 -21.09 18.36 1.45
N ASP A 519 -19.93 18.98 1.20
CA ASP A 519 -18.92 18.42 0.29
C ASP A 519 -18.42 17.04 0.76
N ALA A 520 -18.29 16.82 2.08
CA ALA A 520 -17.92 15.52 2.64
C ALA A 520 -18.99 14.43 2.40
N LEU A 521 -20.27 14.79 2.46
CA LEU A 521 -21.37 13.86 2.19
C LEU A 521 -21.53 13.61 0.69
N GLU A 522 -21.32 14.63 -0.15
CA GLU A 522 -21.33 14.51 -1.61
C GLU A 522 -20.23 13.56 -2.08
N ARG A 523 -19.00 13.70 -1.56
CA ARG A 523 -17.89 12.76 -1.81
C ARG A 523 -18.29 11.31 -1.51
N ALA A 524 -18.92 11.08 -0.37
CA ALA A 524 -19.39 9.75 0.03
C ALA A 524 -20.45 9.18 -0.92
N VAL A 525 -21.37 10.04 -1.41
CA VAL A 525 -22.42 9.67 -2.37
C VAL A 525 -21.81 9.30 -3.72
N ASP A 526 -20.83 10.07 -4.17
CA ASP A 526 -20.17 9.90 -5.47
C ASP A 526 -19.13 8.78 -5.51
N GLY A 527 -18.76 8.23 -4.34
CA GLY A 527 -17.79 7.15 -4.23
C GLY A 527 -18.11 5.92 -5.08
N ASP A 528 -17.05 5.25 -5.54
CA ASP A 528 -17.08 4.06 -6.37
C ASP A 528 -17.04 2.76 -5.57
N VAL A 529 -17.20 2.84 -4.25
CA VAL A 529 -17.28 1.68 -3.34
C VAL A 529 -18.62 1.62 -2.60
N VAL A 530 -19.07 0.39 -2.35
CA VAL A 530 -20.10 0.07 -1.34
C VAL A 530 -19.37 -0.34 -0.07
N TRP A 531 -19.75 0.27 1.05
CA TRP A 531 -19.28 -0.17 2.35
C TRP A 531 -20.10 -1.39 2.78
N ASP A 532 -19.45 -2.55 2.79
CA ASP A 532 -20.06 -3.83 3.13
C ASP A 532 -19.66 -4.24 4.54
N ARG A 533 -20.62 -4.79 5.27
CA ARG A 533 -20.50 -4.98 6.71
C ARG A 533 -19.99 -6.38 7.01
N ILE A 534 -19.06 -6.51 7.96
CA ILE A 534 -18.53 -7.81 8.39
C ILE A 534 -19.65 -8.57 9.12
N GLU A 535 -20.05 -9.72 8.57
CA GLU A 535 -21.02 -10.64 9.16
C GLU A 535 -20.35 -11.57 10.17
N SER A 536 -19.19 -12.13 9.82
CA SER A 536 -18.42 -13.04 10.70
C SER A 536 -16.92 -12.93 10.45
N ILE A 537 -16.14 -13.30 11.46
CA ILE A 537 -14.67 -13.44 11.39
C ILE A 537 -14.30 -14.82 11.92
N GLU A 538 -13.66 -15.64 11.10
CA GLU A 538 -13.23 -16.99 11.45
C GLU A 538 -11.73 -17.14 11.32
N THR A 539 -11.10 -17.96 12.18
CA THR A 539 -9.69 -18.31 12.04
C THR A 539 -9.56 -19.57 11.18
N VAL A 540 -8.68 -19.53 10.16
CA VAL A 540 -8.43 -20.64 9.22
C VAL A 540 -6.94 -20.92 9.12
N GLU A 541 -6.57 -22.16 8.78
CA GLU A 541 -5.17 -22.52 8.53
C GLU A 541 -4.77 -22.10 7.09
N PRO A 542 -3.52 -21.64 6.85
CA PRO A 542 -3.04 -21.40 5.49
C PRO A 542 -2.89 -22.70 4.71
N ASP A 543 -3.23 -22.67 3.43
CA ASP A 543 -3.08 -23.80 2.52
C ASP A 543 -1.68 -23.89 1.88
N ASP A 544 -0.91 -22.79 1.93
CA ASP A 544 0.41 -22.63 1.29
C ASP A 544 1.50 -22.18 2.28
N GLU A 545 2.76 -22.43 1.92
CA GLU A 545 3.94 -22.07 2.72
C GLU A 545 4.16 -20.56 2.84
N TYR A 546 3.68 -19.79 1.85
CA TYR A 546 3.88 -18.35 1.77
C TYR A 546 2.55 -17.60 1.73
N VAL A 547 2.59 -16.37 2.24
CA VAL A 547 1.59 -15.32 2.04
C VAL A 547 2.21 -14.18 1.24
N TYR A 548 1.37 -13.42 0.54
CA TYR A 548 1.76 -12.51 -0.52
C TYR A 548 1.17 -11.12 -0.32
N ASP A 549 1.86 -10.11 -0.85
CA ASP A 549 1.39 -8.74 -0.84
C ASP A 549 1.88 -7.92 -2.04
N PHE A 550 1.22 -6.79 -2.27
CA PHE A 550 1.58 -5.81 -3.29
C PHE A 550 2.11 -4.53 -2.66
N SER A 551 2.77 -3.70 -3.45
CA SER A 551 3.10 -2.32 -3.07
C SER A 551 2.62 -1.39 -4.18
N VAL A 552 1.79 -0.42 -3.83
CA VAL A 552 1.05 0.42 -4.78
C VAL A 552 1.04 1.84 -4.25
N SER A 553 1.27 2.84 -5.10
CA SER A 553 1.34 4.23 -4.64
C SER A 553 0.02 4.77 -4.06
N GLY A 554 0.09 5.64 -3.04
CA GLY A 554 -1.07 6.33 -2.45
C GLY A 554 -1.60 5.63 -1.20
N LEU A 555 -2.91 5.32 -1.13
CA LEU A 555 -3.49 4.53 -0.02
C LEU A 555 -3.03 3.06 0.01
N GLU A 556 -2.12 2.67 -0.88
CA GLU A 556 -1.56 1.33 -0.95
C GLU A 556 -2.61 0.21 -0.93
N THR A 557 -3.68 0.34 -1.72
CA THR A 557 -4.74 -0.67 -1.78
C THR A 557 -4.74 -1.43 -3.09
N PHE A 558 -5.27 -2.65 -3.07
CA PHE A 558 -5.60 -3.42 -4.28
C PHE A 558 -6.96 -4.10 -4.11
N THR A 559 -7.51 -4.60 -5.21
CA THR A 559 -8.86 -5.19 -5.24
C THR A 559 -8.80 -6.68 -5.58
N THR A 560 -9.44 -7.50 -4.76
CA THR A 560 -9.62 -8.94 -5.03
C THR A 560 -10.62 -9.16 -6.15
N ALA A 561 -10.65 -10.36 -6.74
CA ALA A 561 -11.61 -10.74 -7.79
C ALA A 561 -13.07 -10.73 -7.32
N GLN A 562 -13.31 -10.76 -6.01
CA GLN A 562 -14.65 -10.60 -5.41
C GLN A 562 -15.06 -9.11 -5.29
N GLY A 563 -14.13 -8.19 -5.59
CA GLY A 563 -14.29 -6.75 -5.48
C GLY A 563 -13.97 -6.18 -4.09
N VAL A 564 -13.46 -6.98 -3.16
CA VAL A 564 -13.08 -6.50 -1.81
C VAL A 564 -11.75 -5.77 -1.91
N VAL A 565 -11.65 -4.59 -1.29
CA VAL A 565 -10.41 -3.79 -1.28
C VAL A 565 -9.59 -4.12 -0.02
N THR A 566 -8.32 -4.44 -0.24
CA THR A 566 -7.31 -4.75 0.80
C THR A 566 -6.24 -3.68 0.84
N HIS A 567 -5.47 -3.58 1.94
CA HIS A 567 -4.38 -2.61 2.10
C HIS A 567 -3.04 -3.35 2.20
N ASN A 568 -2.04 -2.82 1.52
CA ASN A 568 -0.69 -3.34 1.39
C ASN A 568 0.17 -3.06 2.62
N THR A 569 1.39 -3.60 2.57
CA THR A 569 2.47 -3.39 3.50
C THR A 569 3.77 -3.52 2.75
N MET A 570 4.33 -2.39 2.31
CA MET A 570 5.76 -2.18 2.41
C MET A 570 6.04 -0.67 2.44
N ASN A 571 6.62 -0.25 3.55
CA ASN A 571 7.10 1.10 3.76
C ASN A 571 8.40 1.33 2.98
N THR A 572 8.30 2.07 1.89
CA THR A 572 9.29 3.07 1.47
C THR A 572 8.57 4.04 0.53
N PHE A 573 8.32 5.27 0.99
CA PHE A 573 7.69 6.32 0.20
C PHE A 573 8.77 7.09 -0.57
N HIS A 574 8.39 7.71 -1.70
CA HIS A 574 9.24 8.68 -2.37
C HIS A 574 9.06 10.07 -1.74
N TYR A 575 10.14 10.81 -1.54
CA TYR A 575 10.10 12.20 -1.03
C TYR A 575 9.14 13.07 -1.87
N ALA A 576 8.39 13.97 -1.23
CA ALA A 576 7.42 14.83 -1.91
C ALA A 576 8.09 15.65 -3.04
N GLY A 577 7.90 15.21 -4.29
CA GLY A 577 8.45 15.85 -5.49
C GLY A 577 9.72 15.23 -6.08
N VAL A 578 10.22 14.11 -5.53
CA VAL A 578 11.39 13.37 -6.06
C VAL A 578 11.01 11.88 -6.21
N ALA A 579 10.52 11.49 -7.38
CA ALA A 579 10.09 10.11 -7.69
C ALA A 579 11.22 9.05 -7.72
N GLU A 580 12.45 9.41 -7.33
CA GLU A 580 13.66 8.63 -7.58
C GLU A 580 14.50 8.32 -6.32
N ILE A 581 14.14 8.82 -5.13
CA ILE A 581 14.83 8.51 -3.86
C ILE A 581 13.81 7.91 -2.89
N ASP A 582 14.10 6.72 -2.40
CA ASP A 582 13.27 5.98 -1.45
C ASP A 582 13.58 6.41 -0.02
N VAL A 583 12.54 6.75 0.75
CA VAL A 583 12.65 7.22 2.14
C VAL A 583 11.67 6.45 3.03
N THR A 584 12.13 6.09 4.22
CA THR A 584 11.35 5.49 5.29
C THR A 584 10.50 6.60 5.87
N GLN A 585 9.18 6.48 5.72
CA GLN A 585 8.22 7.46 6.23
C GLN A 585 7.18 6.78 7.13
N GLY A 586 6.35 7.60 7.78
CA GLY A 586 5.26 7.14 8.63
C GLY A 586 5.71 6.45 9.93
N LEU A 587 5.00 5.40 10.34
CA LEU A 587 5.23 4.75 11.63
C LEU A 587 6.63 4.15 11.78
N PRO A 588 7.22 3.44 10.79
CA PRO A 588 8.59 2.94 10.91
C PRO A 588 9.59 4.05 11.19
N ARG A 589 9.45 5.19 10.51
CA ARG A 589 10.32 6.34 10.72
C ARG A 589 10.18 6.92 12.13
N LEU A 590 8.95 7.02 12.65
CA LEU A 590 8.71 7.38 14.05
C LEU A 590 9.37 6.40 15.02
N ILE A 591 9.31 5.10 14.73
CA ILE A 591 9.96 4.06 15.55
C ILE A 591 11.48 4.26 15.54
N GLU A 592 12.10 4.45 14.37
CA GLU A 592 13.54 4.71 14.27
C GLU A 592 13.99 5.88 15.14
N LEU A 593 13.24 6.98 15.10
CA LEU A 593 13.52 8.18 15.87
C LEU A 593 13.37 7.94 17.36
N VAL A 594 12.25 7.36 17.80
CA VAL A 594 11.94 7.09 19.23
C VAL A 594 12.90 6.05 19.83
N ASP A 595 13.31 5.05 19.05
CA ASP A 595 14.33 4.07 19.44
C ASP A 595 15.76 4.60 19.31
N ALA A 596 15.92 5.83 18.80
CA ALA A 596 17.20 6.46 18.57
C ALA A 596 18.18 5.55 17.80
N ARG A 597 17.70 4.92 16.72
CA ARG A 597 18.55 4.06 15.86
C ARG A 597 19.76 4.85 15.36
N LYS A 598 20.92 4.20 15.35
CA LYS A 598 22.20 4.84 14.98
C LYS A 598 22.30 5.14 13.48
N GLU A 599 21.76 4.24 12.69
CA GLU A 599 21.69 4.31 11.24
C GLU A 599 20.19 4.14 10.90
N PRO A 600 19.57 5.11 10.22
CA PRO A 600 18.21 4.95 9.71
C PRO A 600 18.19 3.99 8.52
N ASP A 601 17.04 3.38 8.22
CA ASP A 601 16.95 2.35 7.18
C ASP A 601 17.12 2.95 5.76
N THR A 602 16.78 4.24 5.59
CA THR A 602 17.01 5.03 4.36
C THR A 602 17.63 6.39 4.70
N PRO A 603 18.96 6.47 4.87
CA PRO A 603 19.63 7.73 5.14
C PRO A 603 19.53 8.68 3.95
N THR A 604 19.20 9.94 4.18
CA THR A 604 19.13 10.99 3.15
C THR A 604 19.62 12.32 3.67
N MET A 605 20.06 13.19 2.74
CA MET A 605 20.44 14.56 3.04
C MET A 605 19.82 15.55 2.06
N GLU A 606 19.58 16.76 2.56
CA GLU A 606 19.27 17.95 1.76
C GLU A 606 20.48 18.90 1.83
N VAL A 607 21.21 19.00 0.72
CA VAL A 607 22.45 19.76 0.61
C VAL A 607 22.20 21.04 -0.17
N HIS A 608 22.25 22.16 0.54
CA HIS A 608 22.16 23.49 -0.06
C HIS A 608 23.52 23.96 -0.57
N LEU A 609 23.51 24.79 -1.60
CA LEU A 609 24.73 25.27 -2.26
C LEU A 609 24.98 26.77 -1.99
N GLU A 610 26.24 27.19 -2.04
CA GLU A 610 26.65 28.59 -1.84
C GLU A 610 26.68 29.38 -3.17
N ASP A 611 26.27 30.65 -3.12
CA ASP A 611 26.49 31.68 -4.17
C ASP A 611 26.28 31.20 -5.63
N GLU A 612 27.39 30.99 -6.36
CA GLU A 612 27.41 30.63 -7.77
C GLU A 612 27.00 29.16 -8.02
N TYR A 613 27.21 28.29 -7.03
CA TYR A 613 26.83 26.87 -7.11
C TYR A 613 25.30 26.71 -7.02
N ALA A 614 24.62 27.58 -6.27
CA ALA A 614 23.16 27.56 -6.15
C ALA A 614 22.43 28.08 -7.39
N THR A 615 23.08 28.86 -8.26
CA THR A 615 22.40 29.50 -9.40
C THR A 615 22.82 28.97 -10.76
N ASP A 616 23.96 28.28 -10.85
CA ASP A 616 24.48 27.68 -12.07
C ASP A 616 24.47 26.15 -11.97
N ARG A 617 23.73 25.51 -12.87
CA ARG A 617 23.60 24.05 -12.92
C ARG A 617 24.93 23.35 -13.18
N GLU A 618 25.79 23.92 -14.02
CA GLU A 618 27.10 23.30 -14.33
C GLU A 618 27.98 23.31 -13.08
N ARG A 619 27.89 24.37 -12.27
CA ARG A 619 28.60 24.48 -10.99
C ARG A 619 28.03 23.55 -9.93
N ALA A 620 26.70 23.43 -9.83
CA ALA A 620 26.06 22.44 -8.95
C ALA A 620 26.50 21.01 -9.25
N HIS A 621 26.65 20.66 -10.54
CA HIS A 621 27.18 19.35 -10.95
C HIS A 621 28.63 19.11 -10.48
N GLU A 622 29.46 20.15 -10.34
CA GLU A 622 30.81 20.00 -9.77
C GLU A 622 30.75 19.47 -8.33
N VAL A 623 29.77 19.92 -7.53
CA VAL A 623 29.56 19.48 -6.15
C VAL A 623 28.98 18.06 -6.13
N VAL A 624 28.08 17.72 -7.06
CA VAL A 624 27.56 16.34 -7.21
C VAL A 624 28.69 15.34 -7.40
N TRP A 625 29.67 15.61 -8.25
CA TRP A 625 30.79 14.68 -8.47
C TRP A 625 31.75 14.56 -7.29
N GLN A 626 31.69 15.48 -6.32
CA GLN A 626 32.44 15.38 -5.08
C GLN A 626 31.70 14.57 -4.01
N ILE A 627 30.37 14.52 -4.07
CA ILE A 627 29.52 13.83 -3.11
C ILE A 627 29.22 12.40 -3.57
N GLU A 628 28.76 12.22 -4.81
CA GLU A 628 28.27 10.95 -5.33
C GLU A 628 29.39 9.91 -5.45
N SER A 629 29.26 8.79 -4.73
CA SER A 629 30.23 7.69 -4.82
C SER A 629 30.31 7.13 -6.24
N THR A 630 31.54 6.99 -6.70
CA THR A 630 31.86 6.47 -8.03
C THR A 630 32.55 5.12 -7.89
N LYS A 631 31.85 4.04 -8.28
CA LYS A 631 32.33 2.65 -8.24
C LYS A 631 32.81 2.18 -9.62
N ILE A 632 33.50 1.04 -9.65
CA ILE A 632 34.14 0.54 -10.89
C ILE A 632 33.16 0.37 -12.07
N LEU A 633 31.92 -0.04 -11.78
CA LEU A 633 30.88 -0.30 -12.80
C LEU A 633 30.42 0.97 -13.52
N GLN A 634 30.53 2.13 -12.87
CA GLN A 634 30.24 3.42 -13.50
C GLN A 634 31.42 3.89 -14.35
N LEU A 635 32.63 3.39 -14.10
CA LEU A 635 33.85 3.85 -14.77
C LEU A 635 34.20 3.03 -16.02
N GLY A 636 33.72 1.79 -16.15
CA GLY A 636 34.03 0.94 -17.29
C GLY A 636 33.58 -0.51 -17.17
N ASP A 637 33.96 -1.30 -18.15
CA ASP A 637 33.61 -2.72 -18.25
C ASP A 637 34.64 -3.60 -17.55
N VAL A 638 34.19 -4.49 -16.66
CA VAL A 638 35.04 -5.46 -15.96
C VAL A 638 34.93 -6.82 -16.65
N SER A 639 36.06 -7.41 -17.03
CA SER A 639 36.12 -8.74 -17.62
C SER A 639 37.15 -9.63 -16.91
N THR A 640 36.89 -10.94 -16.86
CA THR A 640 37.79 -11.91 -16.25
C THR A 640 38.32 -12.90 -17.28
N ASN A 641 39.64 -13.06 -17.31
CA ASN A 641 40.33 -14.06 -18.09
C ASN A 641 40.81 -15.19 -17.18
N VAL A 642 40.05 -16.28 -17.15
CA VAL A 642 40.35 -17.46 -16.33
C VAL A 642 41.60 -18.23 -16.82
N ALA A 643 41.97 -18.08 -18.10
CA ALA A 643 43.14 -18.77 -18.65
C ALA A 643 44.44 -18.12 -18.16
N ASP A 644 44.46 -16.79 -18.09
CA ASP A 644 45.61 -16.00 -17.66
C ASP A 644 45.53 -15.58 -16.18
N MET A 645 44.42 -15.90 -15.49
CA MET A 645 44.13 -15.51 -14.10
C MET A 645 44.22 -13.99 -13.88
N LEU A 646 43.61 -13.23 -14.80
CA LEU A 646 43.61 -11.77 -14.76
C LEU A 646 42.19 -11.21 -14.80
N VAL A 647 41.97 -10.18 -14.01
CA VAL A 647 40.86 -9.23 -14.14
C VAL A 647 41.35 -8.10 -15.03
N GLN A 648 40.57 -7.77 -16.06
CA GLN A 648 40.82 -6.62 -16.92
C GLN A 648 39.64 -5.65 -16.78
N VAL A 649 39.93 -4.38 -16.53
CA VAL A 649 38.93 -3.31 -16.55
C VAL A 649 39.23 -2.36 -17.70
N ASP A 650 38.26 -2.21 -18.60
CA ASP A 650 38.29 -1.28 -19.72
C ASP A 650 37.52 -0.01 -19.32
N LEU A 651 38.26 1.02 -18.90
CA LEU A 651 37.70 2.30 -18.44
C LEU A 651 37.23 3.17 -19.62
N ASN A 652 36.10 3.86 -19.42
CA ASN A 652 35.50 4.74 -20.41
C ASN A 652 36.11 6.16 -20.35
N GLU A 653 36.74 6.58 -21.45
CA GLU A 653 37.42 7.88 -21.55
C GLU A 653 36.47 9.09 -21.46
N GLU A 654 35.18 8.93 -21.76
CA GLU A 654 34.17 9.98 -21.63
C GLU A 654 33.76 10.13 -20.16
N THR A 655 33.41 9.03 -19.50
CA THR A 655 32.99 9.04 -18.10
C THR A 655 34.09 9.52 -17.15
N LEU A 656 35.35 9.16 -17.41
CA LEU A 656 36.49 9.64 -16.62
C LEU A 656 36.65 11.17 -16.71
N ARG A 657 36.41 11.77 -17.89
CA ARG A 657 36.51 13.23 -18.07
C ARG A 657 35.37 13.98 -17.39
N GLU A 658 34.18 13.40 -17.44
CA GLU A 658 33.00 13.98 -16.78
C GLU A 658 33.18 13.95 -15.25
N ARG A 659 33.62 12.81 -14.71
CA ARG A 659 33.79 12.63 -13.26
C ARG A 659 35.02 13.34 -12.71
N TRP A 660 36.12 13.49 -13.45
CA TRP A 660 37.32 14.28 -13.07
C TRP A 660 37.55 15.46 -14.02
N PRO A 661 36.69 16.50 -13.99
CA PRO A 661 36.80 17.64 -14.90
C PRO A 661 38.06 18.48 -14.67
N THR A 662 38.64 18.41 -13.47
CA THR A 662 39.83 19.15 -13.05
C THR A 662 41.15 18.40 -13.29
N ALA A 663 41.11 17.16 -13.77
CA ALA A 663 42.33 16.38 -14.00
C ALA A 663 43.08 16.86 -15.25
N ASP A 664 44.42 16.88 -15.15
CA ASP A 664 45.31 17.35 -16.22
C ASP A 664 45.28 16.48 -17.50
N SER A 665 45.01 15.18 -17.34
CA SER A 665 44.92 14.20 -18.44
C SER A 665 44.17 12.94 -17.98
N VAL A 666 43.57 12.19 -18.91
CA VAL A 666 42.85 10.95 -18.59
C VAL A 666 43.80 9.88 -18.06
N GLU A 667 45.03 9.87 -18.55
CA GLU A 667 46.09 8.97 -18.11
C GLU A 667 46.39 9.13 -16.61
N ALA A 668 46.35 10.36 -16.10
CA ALA A 668 46.55 10.62 -14.67
C ALA A 668 45.40 10.06 -13.82
N VAL A 669 44.16 10.11 -14.32
CA VAL A 669 43.00 9.52 -13.63
C VAL A 669 43.07 8.00 -13.64
N VAL A 670 43.52 7.39 -14.76
CA VAL A 670 43.71 5.94 -14.84
C VAL A 670 44.82 5.48 -13.89
N GLU A 671 45.90 6.25 -13.74
CA GLU A 671 46.94 6.01 -12.74
C GLU A 671 46.37 6.09 -11.31
N GLU A 672 45.56 7.11 -10.99
CA GLU A 672 44.88 7.26 -9.68
C GLU A 672 43.94 6.09 -9.36
N VAL A 673 43.17 5.64 -10.35
CA VAL A 673 42.30 4.45 -10.23
C VAL A 673 43.15 3.20 -10.00
N ALA A 674 44.23 3.01 -10.76
CA ALA A 674 45.12 1.85 -10.60
C ALA A 674 45.78 1.81 -9.22
N GLU A 675 46.28 2.95 -8.71
CA GLU A 675 46.85 3.06 -7.37
C GLU A 675 45.82 2.74 -6.28
N THR A 676 44.56 3.16 -6.48
CA THR A 676 43.45 2.85 -5.55
C THR A 676 43.16 1.36 -5.51
N VAL A 677 43.12 0.69 -6.68
CA VAL A 677 42.97 -0.77 -6.77
C VAL A 677 44.13 -1.48 -6.09
N GLU A 678 45.38 -1.11 -6.41
CA GLU A 678 46.58 -1.70 -5.82
C GLU A 678 46.58 -1.56 -4.28
N SER A 679 46.22 -0.38 -3.77
CA SER A 679 46.18 -0.12 -2.33
C SER A 679 45.07 -0.86 -1.60
N LYS A 680 43.86 -0.97 -2.18
CA LYS A 680 42.70 -1.58 -1.50
C LYS A 680 42.67 -3.11 -1.64
N LEU A 681 43.09 -3.64 -2.79
CA LEU A 681 43.12 -5.09 -3.04
C LEU A 681 44.47 -5.74 -2.70
N GLY A 682 45.54 -4.97 -2.56
CA GLY A 682 46.87 -5.48 -2.24
C GLY A 682 47.49 -6.32 -3.37
N VAL A 683 47.17 -6.00 -4.63
CA VAL A 683 47.65 -6.70 -5.84
C VAL A 683 48.43 -5.76 -6.74
N GLU A 684 49.41 -6.28 -7.48
CA GLU A 684 50.09 -5.50 -8.52
C GLU A 684 49.12 -5.21 -9.69
N VAL A 685 49.03 -3.94 -10.09
CA VAL A 685 48.16 -3.49 -11.19
C VAL A 685 49.01 -3.05 -12.38
N ASP A 686 48.78 -3.66 -13.53
CA ASP A 686 49.39 -3.32 -14.81
C ASP A 686 48.45 -2.44 -15.67
N ILE A 687 49.02 -1.48 -16.40
CA ILE A 687 48.28 -0.60 -17.34
C ILE A 687 48.70 -0.94 -18.77
N PRO A 688 48.13 -1.99 -19.40
CA PRO A 688 48.54 -2.45 -20.74
C PRO A 688 48.19 -1.46 -21.86
N ALA A 689 47.18 -0.61 -21.65
CA ALA A 689 46.72 0.37 -22.62
C ALA A 689 46.17 1.62 -21.93
N ARG A 690 45.92 2.67 -22.73
CA ARG A 690 45.61 4.03 -22.26
C ARG A 690 44.48 4.11 -21.22
N THR A 691 43.49 3.24 -21.30
CA THR A 691 42.31 3.21 -20.41
C THR A 691 42.04 1.82 -19.88
N VAL A 692 43.06 0.95 -19.86
CA VAL A 692 42.88 -0.46 -19.48
C VAL A 692 43.80 -0.76 -18.31
N ILE A 693 43.23 -1.29 -17.23
CA ILE A 693 43.95 -1.78 -16.06
C ILE A 693 43.79 -3.30 -15.96
N GLN A 694 44.83 -4.00 -15.50
CA GLN A 694 44.85 -5.45 -15.34
C GLN A 694 45.49 -5.83 -14.01
N PHE A 695 44.93 -6.81 -13.31
CA PHE A 695 45.48 -7.34 -12.06
C PHE A 695 45.00 -8.77 -11.84
N GLY A 696 45.63 -9.50 -10.92
CA GLY A 696 45.26 -10.89 -10.61
C GLY A 696 45.87 -11.36 -9.30
N PRO A 697 45.50 -12.56 -8.83
CA PRO A 697 46.04 -13.11 -7.59
C PRO A 697 47.53 -13.46 -7.72
N GLU A 698 48.29 -13.31 -6.62
CA GLU A 698 49.72 -13.67 -6.59
C GLU A 698 49.98 -15.14 -6.93
N GLU A 699 49.06 -16.03 -6.53
CA GLU A 699 49.06 -17.45 -6.89
C GLU A 699 47.84 -17.81 -7.74
N PRO A 700 47.97 -18.68 -8.78
CA PRO A 700 46.85 -19.04 -9.65
C PRO A 700 45.71 -19.75 -8.89
N SER A 701 44.67 -19.00 -8.53
CA SER A 701 43.51 -19.48 -7.80
C SER A 701 42.23 -18.88 -8.37
N TYR A 702 41.35 -19.73 -8.90
CA TYR A 702 40.04 -19.30 -9.40
C TYR A 702 39.18 -18.66 -8.30
N ARG A 703 39.30 -19.14 -7.07
CA ARG A 703 38.56 -18.60 -5.93
C ARG A 703 39.02 -17.19 -5.57
N GLU A 704 40.32 -16.96 -5.54
CA GLU A 704 40.90 -15.65 -5.24
C GLU A 704 40.62 -14.66 -6.37
N LEU A 705 40.64 -15.11 -7.63
CA LEU A 705 40.23 -14.28 -8.77
C LEU A 705 38.78 -13.79 -8.64
N LEU A 706 37.84 -14.66 -8.25
CA LEU A 706 36.45 -14.26 -8.02
C LEU A 706 36.31 -13.32 -6.82
N GLN A 707 37.07 -13.56 -5.74
CA GLN A 707 37.07 -12.66 -4.58
C GLN A 707 37.57 -11.26 -4.95
N LEU A 708 38.65 -11.16 -5.74
CA LEU A 708 39.18 -9.89 -6.22
C LEU A 708 38.16 -9.12 -7.09
N VAL A 709 37.31 -9.82 -7.85
CA VAL A 709 36.24 -9.17 -8.63
C VAL A 709 35.14 -8.63 -7.73
N GLU A 710 34.71 -9.40 -6.72
CA GLU A 710 33.70 -8.92 -5.76
C GLU A 710 34.24 -7.75 -4.93
N GLU A 711 35.46 -7.85 -4.42
CA GLU A 711 36.11 -6.76 -3.67
C GLU A 711 36.29 -5.51 -4.54
N LEU A 712 36.64 -5.66 -5.83
CA LEU A 712 36.74 -4.53 -6.77
C LEU A 712 35.41 -3.78 -6.93
N ARG A 713 34.26 -4.49 -6.91
CA ARG A 713 32.94 -3.88 -7.07
C ARG A 713 32.55 -2.99 -5.90
N GLU A 714 33.06 -3.26 -4.71
CA GLU A 714 32.78 -2.49 -3.50
C GLU A 714 33.66 -1.23 -3.38
N ILE A 715 34.79 -1.18 -4.09
CA ILE A 715 35.71 -0.04 -4.03
C ILE A 715 35.07 1.23 -4.62
N VAL A 716 35.00 2.26 -3.77
CA VAL A 716 34.76 3.65 -4.18
C VAL A 716 36.07 4.31 -4.61
N PHE A 717 36.05 4.90 -5.81
CA PHE A 717 37.19 5.58 -6.46
C PHE A 717 37.13 7.10 -6.33
N LYS A 718 35.92 7.66 -6.16
CA LYS A 718 35.67 9.09 -5.96
C LYS A 718 34.34 9.27 -5.23
N GLY A 719 34.20 10.38 -4.51
CA GLY A 719 32.97 10.69 -3.77
C GLY A 719 33.02 10.15 -2.35
N ILE A 720 31.90 10.33 -1.64
CA ILE A 720 31.71 9.91 -0.25
C ILE A 720 31.13 8.50 -0.26
N GLU A 721 31.77 7.55 0.43
CA GLU A 721 31.42 6.12 0.35
C GLU A 721 29.99 5.82 0.82
N GLU A 722 29.50 6.55 1.81
CA GLU A 722 28.16 6.41 2.37
C GLU A 722 27.05 7.01 1.49
N ILE A 723 27.39 7.72 0.39
CA ILE A 723 26.43 8.39 -0.49
C ILE A 723 26.45 7.76 -1.89
N GLY A 724 25.41 6.98 -2.18
CA GLY A 724 25.28 6.21 -3.42
C GLY A 724 24.89 7.06 -4.62
N ARG A 725 23.94 7.98 -4.43
CA ARG A 725 23.30 8.74 -5.50
C ARG A 725 23.00 10.16 -5.07
N VAL A 726 23.08 11.10 -6.01
CA VAL A 726 22.74 12.52 -5.77
C VAL A 726 21.86 13.07 -6.88
N VAL A 727 20.75 13.70 -6.50
CA VAL A 727 19.76 14.31 -7.42
C VAL A 727 19.77 15.82 -7.27
N ILE A 728 19.91 16.54 -8.39
CA ILE A 728 19.85 18.02 -8.41
C ILE A 728 18.42 18.49 -8.69
N ARG A 729 17.87 19.33 -7.82
CA ARG A 729 16.57 19.99 -8.03
C ARG A 729 16.72 21.50 -8.02
N LYS A 730 15.83 22.18 -8.73
CA LYS A 730 15.67 23.64 -8.64
C LYS A 730 14.45 23.95 -7.77
N GLU A 731 14.68 24.63 -6.66
CA GLU A 731 13.70 24.95 -5.62
C GLU A 731 13.39 26.45 -5.62
N GLU A 732 12.12 26.83 -5.37
CA GLU A 732 11.73 28.22 -5.14
C GLU A 732 11.95 28.58 -3.67
N THR A 733 12.99 29.35 -3.38
CA THR A 733 13.26 29.86 -2.03
C THR A 733 12.81 31.32 -1.89
N ASP A 734 12.77 31.82 -0.66
CA ASP A 734 12.52 33.24 -0.37
C ASP A 734 13.55 34.18 -1.05
N GLN A 735 14.70 33.67 -1.47
CA GLN A 735 15.78 34.41 -2.13
C GLN A 735 15.77 34.28 -3.67
N GLY A 736 14.90 33.45 -4.23
CA GLY A 736 14.79 33.15 -5.65
C GLY A 736 14.86 31.66 -5.95
N GLU A 737 14.98 31.30 -7.23
CA GLU A 737 15.16 29.90 -7.62
C GLU A 737 16.62 29.46 -7.43
N GLU A 738 16.85 28.43 -6.62
CA GLU A 738 18.18 27.89 -6.28
C GLU A 738 18.26 26.38 -6.59
N PHE A 739 19.45 25.86 -6.86
CA PHE A 739 19.72 24.44 -6.98
C PHE A 739 20.06 23.83 -5.62
N VAL A 740 19.35 22.76 -5.26
CA VAL A 740 19.52 21.98 -4.02
C VAL A 740 19.79 20.52 -4.42
N LEU A 741 20.67 19.85 -3.68
CA LEU A 741 21.02 18.46 -3.92
C LEU A 741 20.34 17.56 -2.88
N TYR A 742 19.72 16.47 -3.33
CA TYR A 742 19.16 15.44 -2.47
C TYR A 742 19.99 14.17 -2.61
N THR A 743 20.37 13.55 -1.50
CA THR A 743 21.26 12.39 -1.50
C THR A 743 20.55 11.12 -1.04
N GLU A 744 20.93 10.00 -1.64
CA GLU A 744 20.66 8.65 -1.14
C GLU A 744 21.91 8.18 -0.40
N GLY A 745 21.79 8.04 0.92
CA GLY A 745 22.92 8.01 1.84
C GLY A 745 23.15 9.34 2.56
N SER A 746 23.86 9.30 3.69
CA SER A 746 24.22 10.49 4.46
C SER A 746 25.63 10.37 5.05
N ASP A 747 26.42 11.45 4.91
CA ASP A 747 27.56 11.75 5.78
C ASP A 747 27.65 13.28 5.93
N LEU A 748 26.91 13.79 6.91
CA LEU A 748 26.87 15.23 7.18
C LEU A 748 28.25 15.79 7.51
N GLY A 749 29.16 15.00 8.08
CA GLY A 749 30.47 15.49 8.46
C GLY A 749 31.32 15.85 7.25
N GLU A 750 31.44 14.90 6.30
CA GLU A 750 32.22 15.12 5.08
C GLU A 750 31.59 16.16 4.16
N VAL A 751 30.26 16.17 4.03
CA VAL A 751 29.54 17.09 3.14
C VAL A 751 29.68 18.55 3.58
N LEU A 752 29.63 18.85 4.88
CA LEU A 752 29.74 20.23 5.38
C LEU A 752 31.11 20.88 5.12
N ASP A 753 32.16 20.08 4.93
CA ASP A 753 33.53 20.54 4.65
C ASP A 753 33.79 20.76 3.14
N LEU A 754 32.85 20.38 2.26
CA LEU A 754 33.01 20.51 0.80
C LEU A 754 32.84 21.95 0.32
N ALA A 755 33.69 22.35 -0.62
CA ALA A 755 33.64 23.69 -1.20
C ALA A 755 32.40 23.85 -2.11
N GLY A 756 31.56 24.84 -1.81
CA GLY A 756 30.32 25.12 -2.54
C GLY A 756 29.07 24.59 -1.85
N VAL A 757 29.20 23.86 -0.74
CA VAL A 757 28.09 23.46 0.14
C VAL A 757 27.83 24.55 1.18
N ASP A 758 26.56 24.92 1.37
CA ASP A 758 26.12 25.85 2.39
C ASP A 758 25.91 25.09 3.71
N ALA A 759 26.93 25.14 4.56
CA ALA A 759 26.92 24.48 5.86
C ALA A 759 25.89 25.02 6.86
N SER A 760 25.26 26.18 6.58
CA SER A 760 24.27 26.78 7.47
C SER A 760 22.83 26.33 7.21
N ARG A 761 22.58 25.76 6.03
CA ARG A 761 21.26 25.28 5.59
C ARG A 761 21.20 23.77 5.34
N THR A 762 22.34 23.13 5.06
CA THR A 762 22.41 21.69 4.80
C THR A 762 21.99 20.87 6.01
N ASP A 763 21.13 19.88 5.82
CA ASP A 763 20.58 19.02 6.86
C ASP A 763 20.53 17.54 6.42
N CYS A 764 20.34 16.62 7.39
CA CYS A 764 20.16 15.20 7.10
C CYS A 764 19.13 14.54 8.01
N ASN A 765 18.59 13.40 7.58
CA ASN A 765 17.61 12.67 8.37
C ASN A 765 18.30 11.80 9.47
N ASN A 766 19.63 11.72 9.52
CA ASN A 766 20.34 10.96 10.55
C ASN A 766 20.62 11.81 11.81
N ILE A 767 19.80 11.64 12.85
CA ILE A 767 19.93 12.38 14.12
C ILE A 767 21.28 12.19 14.82
N HIS A 768 21.97 11.06 14.63
CA HIS A 768 23.28 10.81 15.24
C HIS A 768 24.42 11.50 14.50
N GLU A 769 24.30 11.69 13.19
CA GLU A 769 25.23 12.54 12.43
C GLU A 769 25.09 14.00 12.84
N ILE A 770 23.85 14.51 12.94
CA ILE A 770 23.58 15.85 13.45
C ILE A 770 24.17 16.02 14.86
N TYR A 771 23.97 15.06 15.75
CA TYR A 771 24.55 15.10 17.09
C TYR A 771 26.09 15.16 17.08
N ARG A 772 26.74 14.34 16.24
CA ARG A 772 28.21 14.29 16.14
C ARG A 772 28.79 15.60 15.62
N ASN A 773 28.14 16.23 14.65
CA ASN A 773 28.67 17.40 13.94
C ASN A 773 28.22 18.74 14.55
N LEU A 774 26.95 18.84 14.96
CA LEU A 774 26.31 20.10 15.40
C LEU A 774 25.97 20.12 16.90
N GLY A 775 25.91 18.96 17.56
CA GLY A 775 25.71 18.82 19.01
C GLY A 775 24.28 18.53 19.45
N VAL A 776 24.07 18.48 20.77
CA VAL A 776 22.82 17.95 21.36
C VAL A 776 21.57 18.79 21.08
N GLU A 777 21.67 20.11 21.04
CA GLU A 777 20.52 20.98 20.77
C GLU A 777 20.08 20.89 19.30
N ALA A 778 21.03 20.72 18.38
CA ALA A 778 20.72 20.48 16.97
C ALA A 778 20.02 19.12 16.80
N ALA A 779 20.52 18.07 17.47
CA ALA A 779 19.88 16.77 17.45
C ALA A 779 18.47 16.79 18.07
N ARG A 780 18.28 17.54 19.15
CA ARG A 780 16.97 17.74 19.79
C ARG A 780 15.99 18.39 18.82
N GLU A 781 16.41 19.45 18.14
CA GLU A 781 15.56 20.13 17.16
C GLU A 781 15.29 19.25 15.94
N ALA A 782 16.27 18.48 15.47
CA ALA A 782 16.12 17.51 14.39
C ALA A 782 15.08 16.43 14.75
N ILE A 783 15.11 15.88 15.98
CA ILE A 783 14.08 14.94 16.44
C ILE A 783 12.69 15.59 16.38
N ILE A 784 12.56 16.84 16.81
CA ILE A 784 11.25 17.55 16.79
C ILE A 784 10.76 17.72 15.35
N ASN A 785 11.61 18.27 14.48
CA ASN A 785 11.26 18.57 13.09
C ASN A 785 10.94 17.29 12.33
N GLU A 786 11.78 16.28 12.44
CA GLU A 786 11.60 15.01 11.74
C GLU A 786 10.33 14.29 12.22
N THR A 787 10.08 14.26 13.53
CA THR A 787 8.86 13.66 14.08
C THR A 787 7.62 14.41 13.63
N MET A 788 7.69 15.75 13.57
CA MET A 788 6.58 16.58 13.09
C MET A 788 6.31 16.33 11.60
N HIS A 789 7.36 16.38 10.78
CA HIS A 789 7.29 16.12 9.34
C HIS A 789 6.70 14.74 9.07
N THR A 790 7.18 13.71 9.78
CA THR A 790 6.67 12.34 9.64
C THR A 790 5.19 12.22 10.00
N LEU A 791 4.71 12.98 10.99
CA LEU A 791 3.29 13.00 11.36
C LEU A 791 2.43 13.78 10.36
N GLU A 792 2.92 14.91 9.87
CA GLU A 792 2.25 15.74 8.86
C GLU A 792 2.06 14.97 7.54
N GLU A 793 3.07 14.21 7.11
CA GLU A 793 2.98 13.34 5.93
C GLU A 793 1.89 12.27 6.04
N GLN A 794 1.57 11.85 7.28
CA GLN A 794 0.51 10.88 7.57
C GLN A 794 -0.87 11.54 7.79
N GLY A 795 -1.00 12.84 7.53
CA GLY A 795 -2.24 13.59 7.76
C GLY A 795 -2.57 13.80 9.24
N LEU A 796 -1.56 13.75 10.11
CA LEU A 796 -1.67 13.97 11.55
C LEU A 796 -1.12 15.35 11.95
N ASP A 797 -1.45 16.39 11.18
CA ASP A 797 -1.00 17.77 11.36
C ASP A 797 -1.57 18.44 12.63
N GLU A 798 -2.59 17.86 13.25
CA GLU A 798 -3.19 18.37 14.49
C GLU A 798 -2.39 18.06 15.77
N VAL A 799 -1.33 17.26 15.70
CA VAL A 799 -0.53 16.90 16.88
C VAL A 799 0.18 18.14 17.43
N ASN A 800 -0.06 18.45 18.71
CA ASN A 800 0.56 19.62 19.32
C ASN A 800 2.07 19.41 19.47
N ILE A 801 2.87 20.30 18.86
CA ILE A 801 4.34 20.31 18.94
C ILE A 801 4.90 20.15 20.35
N ARG A 802 4.18 20.61 21.39
CA ARG A 802 4.61 20.47 22.79
C ARG A 802 4.79 19.02 23.23
N HIS A 803 4.04 18.08 22.65
CA HIS A 803 4.23 16.66 22.92
C HIS A 803 5.55 16.16 22.33
N LEU A 804 5.87 16.59 21.11
CA LEU A 804 7.11 16.23 20.42
C LEU A 804 8.32 16.85 21.12
N MET A 805 8.21 18.12 21.53
CA MET A 805 9.23 18.79 22.34
C MET A 805 9.51 18.02 23.63
N LEU A 806 8.47 17.54 24.32
CA LEU A 806 8.64 16.79 25.56
C LEU A 806 9.34 15.44 25.34
N VAL A 807 9.03 14.76 24.23
CA VAL A 807 9.68 13.51 23.81
C VAL A 807 11.17 13.77 23.50
N ALA A 808 11.46 14.78 22.67
CA ALA A 808 12.83 15.14 22.32
C ALA A 808 13.65 15.61 23.54
N ASP A 809 13.04 16.39 24.44
CA ASP A 809 13.66 16.81 25.70
C ASP A 809 14.05 15.60 26.55
N ILE A 810 13.13 14.64 26.70
CA ILE A 810 13.36 13.40 27.44
C ILE A 810 14.53 12.61 26.84
N MET A 811 14.58 12.48 25.51
CA MET A 811 15.63 11.76 24.79
C MET A 811 17.01 12.43 24.86
N THR A 812 17.07 13.75 25.06
CA THR A 812 18.33 14.53 24.98
C THR A 812 18.81 15.12 26.29
N ASN A 813 18.02 15.02 27.37
CA ASN A 813 18.26 15.66 28.67
C ASN A 813 19.63 15.35 29.30
N ARG A 814 20.25 14.20 29.01
CA ARG A 814 21.58 13.84 29.55
C ARG A 814 22.76 14.39 28.76
N GLY A 815 22.53 15.19 27.72
CA GLY A 815 23.57 15.69 26.82
C GLY A 815 23.99 14.68 25.74
N THR A 816 23.25 13.58 25.60
CA THR A 816 23.40 12.52 24.60
C THR A 816 22.00 12.12 24.12
N ILE A 817 21.90 11.51 22.94
CA ILE A 817 20.64 10.91 22.48
C ILE A 817 20.46 9.55 23.18
N GLU A 818 19.35 9.38 23.93
CA GLU A 818 18.95 8.12 24.55
C GLU A 818 17.62 7.63 23.96
N SER A 819 17.51 6.32 23.73
CA SER A 819 16.26 5.70 23.27
C SER A 819 15.21 5.67 24.36
N ILE A 820 13.93 5.69 23.99
CA ILE A 820 12.83 5.62 24.99
C ILE A 820 12.64 4.20 25.54
N GLY A 821 12.96 3.20 24.73
CA GLY A 821 12.79 1.78 25.05
C GLY A 821 13.71 1.21 26.13
N ARG A 822 13.77 -0.13 26.18
CA ARG A 822 14.42 -0.90 27.26
C ARG A 822 15.93 -0.66 27.43
N HIS A 823 16.63 -0.20 26.39
CA HIS A 823 18.07 0.03 26.45
C HIS A 823 18.46 1.48 26.79
N GLY A 824 17.47 2.39 26.86
CA GLY A 824 17.69 3.80 27.17
C GLY A 824 16.94 4.21 28.43
N ILE A 825 16.01 5.15 28.29
CA ILE A 825 15.36 5.84 29.42
C ILE A 825 14.57 4.88 30.31
N SER A 826 13.78 3.98 29.72
CA SER A 826 12.92 3.07 30.50
C SER A 826 13.72 2.01 31.27
N GLY A 827 14.80 1.48 30.68
CA GLY A 827 15.69 0.51 31.35
C GLY A 827 16.59 1.13 32.42
N ASN A 828 16.83 2.44 32.35
CA ASN A 828 17.67 3.19 33.29
C ASN A 828 16.87 3.95 34.36
N LYS A 829 15.56 3.66 34.54
CA LYS A 829 14.79 4.23 35.65
C LYS A 829 15.40 3.83 36.99
N GLU A 830 15.39 4.75 37.96
CA GLU A 830 15.96 4.47 39.29
C GLU A 830 15.17 3.37 40.02
N SER A 831 13.84 3.37 39.92
CA SER A 831 12.99 2.34 40.51
C SER A 831 13.23 0.95 39.91
N VAL A 832 13.48 -0.03 40.79
CA VAL A 832 13.60 -1.46 40.43
C VAL A 832 12.25 -2.01 40.02
N LEU A 833 11.19 -1.64 40.75
CA LEU A 833 9.84 -2.10 40.48
C LEU A 833 9.32 -1.57 39.14
N ALA A 834 9.61 -0.31 38.81
CA ALA A 834 9.27 0.26 37.52
C ALA A 834 9.98 -0.47 36.36
N ARG A 835 11.30 -0.72 36.47
CA ARG A 835 12.07 -1.49 35.48
C ARG A 835 11.52 -2.91 35.33
N ALA A 836 11.28 -3.60 36.44
CA ALA A 836 10.82 -4.98 36.44
C ALA A 836 9.37 -5.14 35.91
N ALA A 837 8.51 -4.14 36.11
CA ALA A 837 7.15 -4.14 35.60
C ALA A 837 7.06 -3.83 34.09
N PHE A 838 8.09 -3.18 33.53
CA PHE A 838 8.16 -2.84 32.12
C PHE A 838 8.58 -4.03 31.26
N GLU A 839 9.76 -4.60 31.52
CA GLU A 839 10.27 -5.76 30.77
C GLU A 839 11.39 -6.47 31.54
N VAL A 840 11.82 -7.68 31.12
CA VAL A 840 12.96 -8.43 31.70
C VAL A 840 12.89 -8.56 33.24
N THR A 841 11.68 -8.80 33.76
CA THR A 841 11.35 -8.76 35.19
C THR A 841 12.31 -9.53 36.10
N VAL A 842 12.66 -10.76 35.70
CA VAL A 842 13.47 -11.66 36.54
C VAL A 842 14.89 -11.12 36.72
N ASN A 843 15.52 -10.61 35.66
CA ASN A 843 16.91 -10.13 35.75
C ASN A 843 16.99 -8.88 36.62
N HIS A 844 16.08 -7.91 36.44
CA HIS A 844 16.06 -6.71 37.27
C HIS A 844 15.89 -7.01 38.75
N LEU A 845 15.02 -7.96 39.12
CA LEU A 845 14.82 -8.34 40.52
C LEU A 845 16.03 -9.10 41.10
N LEU A 846 16.67 -9.96 40.30
CA LEU A 846 17.88 -10.68 40.70
C LEU A 846 19.06 -9.73 40.88
N ASP A 847 19.29 -8.82 39.93
CA ASP A 847 20.36 -7.83 40.01
C ASP A 847 20.16 -6.89 41.19
N ALA A 848 18.94 -6.42 41.42
CA ALA A 848 18.59 -5.63 42.60
C ALA A 848 18.88 -6.40 43.91
N ALA A 849 18.57 -7.71 43.95
CA ALA A 849 18.87 -8.55 45.11
C ALA A 849 20.38 -8.77 45.32
N ILE A 850 21.16 -8.90 44.23
CA ILE A 850 22.62 -9.05 44.28
C ILE A 850 23.29 -7.76 44.76
N HIS A 851 22.85 -6.61 44.26
CA HIS A 851 23.44 -5.30 44.56
C HIS A 851 22.84 -4.62 45.80
N GLY A 852 21.73 -5.15 46.33
CA GLY A 852 21.05 -4.59 47.51
C GLY A 852 20.34 -3.27 47.22
N GLU A 853 19.78 -3.13 46.01
CA GLU A 853 19.03 -1.93 45.62
C GLU A 853 17.75 -1.77 46.45
N VAL A 854 17.38 -0.52 46.71
CA VAL A 854 16.19 -0.15 47.49
C VAL A 854 15.32 0.75 46.65
N ASP A 855 14.03 0.42 46.57
CA ASP A 855 13.05 1.21 45.84
C ASP A 855 12.42 2.28 46.76
N ALA A 856 12.56 3.55 46.37
CA ALA A 856 12.06 4.70 47.14
C ALA A 856 10.55 4.93 46.98
N LEU A 857 9.93 4.31 45.98
CA LEU A 857 8.52 4.45 45.62
C LEU A 857 8.13 5.89 45.24
N ASN A 858 8.94 6.59 44.44
CA ASN A 858 8.70 8.00 44.08
C ASN A 858 7.92 8.16 42.77
N GLY A 859 8.06 7.22 41.84
CA GLY A 859 7.39 7.25 40.55
C GLY A 859 5.95 6.76 40.56
N VAL A 860 5.32 6.79 39.39
CA VAL A 860 3.91 6.42 39.22
C VAL A 860 3.72 4.91 39.32
N THR A 861 4.53 4.15 38.59
CA THR A 861 4.36 2.70 38.38
C THR A 861 4.49 1.92 39.67
N GLU A 862 5.58 2.13 40.40
CA GLU A 862 5.83 1.55 41.72
C GLU A 862 4.72 1.83 42.75
N ASN A 863 4.21 3.07 42.80
CA ASN A 863 3.15 3.47 43.74
C ASN A 863 1.85 2.76 43.41
N VAL A 864 1.50 2.64 42.13
CA VAL A 864 0.35 1.84 41.68
C VAL A 864 0.52 0.37 42.04
N ILE A 865 1.71 -0.21 41.80
CA ILE A 865 2.00 -1.62 42.12
C ILE A 865 1.82 -1.91 43.61
N VAL A 866 2.27 -1.01 44.49
CA VAL A 866 2.14 -1.20 45.94
C VAL A 866 0.81 -0.69 46.52
N GLY A 867 -0.06 -0.09 45.69
CA GLY A 867 -1.37 0.44 46.08
C GLY A 867 -1.34 1.77 46.84
N LYS A 868 -0.28 2.56 46.69
CA LYS A 868 -0.18 3.93 47.20
C LYS A 868 -0.77 4.94 46.19
N PRO A 869 -1.41 6.02 46.66
CA PRO A 869 -1.78 7.13 45.77
C PRO A 869 -0.54 7.75 45.14
N ILE A 870 -0.60 7.99 43.83
CA ILE A 870 0.47 8.66 43.07
C ILE A 870 0.53 10.16 43.43
N LYS A 871 1.70 10.78 43.34
CA LYS A 871 1.94 12.19 43.70
C LYS A 871 1.62 13.17 42.57
N LEU A 872 0.56 12.88 41.81
CA LEU A 872 0.15 13.64 40.63
C LEU A 872 -1.34 13.95 40.64
N GLY A 873 -1.73 15.06 40.00
CA GLY A 873 -3.12 15.48 39.91
C GLY A 873 -3.73 15.71 41.30
N THR A 874 -4.77 14.95 41.63
CA THR A 874 -5.43 15.05 42.94
C THR A 874 -4.61 14.48 44.09
N GLY A 875 -3.60 13.65 43.81
CA GLY A 875 -2.70 13.09 44.82
C GLY A 875 -1.59 14.04 45.29
N ASP A 876 -1.40 15.16 44.59
CA ASP A 876 -0.50 16.25 44.99
C ASP A 876 -1.17 17.26 45.93
N VAL A 877 -2.51 17.34 45.90
CA VAL A 877 -3.26 18.33 46.68
C VAL A 877 -3.60 17.79 48.07
N ASP A 878 -3.05 18.45 49.10
CA ASP A 878 -3.46 18.22 50.48
C ASP A 878 -4.49 19.24 50.98
N LEU A 879 -5.60 18.72 51.51
CA LEU A 879 -6.69 19.53 52.03
C LEU A 879 -6.65 19.58 53.57
N ARG A 880 -6.57 20.80 54.11
CA ARG A 880 -6.75 21.04 55.55
C ARG A 880 -8.09 21.70 55.81
N MET A 881 -9.00 20.99 56.48
CA MET A 881 -10.28 21.53 56.92
C MET A 881 -10.24 21.83 58.42
N ASN A 882 -10.45 23.09 58.80
CA ASN A 882 -10.62 23.45 60.21
C ASN A 882 -12.05 23.11 60.63
N ALA A 883 -12.21 22.23 61.63
CA ALA A 883 -13.47 22.05 62.31
C ALA A 883 -13.82 23.38 63.02
N ARG A 884 -14.92 24.03 62.63
CA ARG A 884 -15.49 25.09 63.46
C ARG A 884 -15.97 24.44 64.75
N ASP A 885 -15.42 24.87 65.88
CA ASP A 885 -16.06 24.60 67.16
C ASP A 885 -17.49 25.15 67.10
N ALA A 886 -18.46 24.28 67.33
CA ALA A 886 -19.85 24.66 67.42
C ALA A 886 -20.05 25.45 68.71
N ASP A 887 -20.13 26.78 68.60
CA ASP A 887 -20.68 27.66 69.64
C ASP A 887 -22.19 27.41 69.86
#